data_AF-A0A939YHB8-F1
#
_entry.id   AF-A0A939YHB8-F1
#
_cell.length_a   1.000
_cell.length_b   1.000
_cell.length_c   1.000
_cell.angle_alpha   90.00
_cell.angle_beta   90.00
_cell.angle_gamma   90.00
#
_symmetry.space_group_name_H-M   'P 1'
#
loop_
_entity.id
_entity.type
_entity.pdbx_description
1 polymer ?
#
loop_
_entity_poly.entity_id
_entity_poly.type
_entity_poly.pdbx_seq_one_letter_code
_entity_poly.pdbx_strand_id
1 'polypeptide(L)'
;MADIKFKDVTPEQFALNLRQLKDEGKVNELVDMIYEAHEDYYNGGMGDEGANARLSETEKFLKELSPVKEGEESKKEGKEINPENVAFLNQIMQAFSEKYYNAVYDAGSRRDAYVEQIKRGKVKGTELVKDEPKTVRKIAHDLVMRDDGVASDAYVHFYRTLNNSLEGKSINGKKAQEINVETSERVYKSIEEKKGISHEKTLDYTEEFENRDYHNSLGFRYKQGELAPGESPFADLPKHLKVVQSCKSAEELEALEDSLNALLDQHDHYEKQIKSTVKVANHLLKEFDSIDWPDKETLAYKDLRYCLEHFTHLGKDYKYESVEIISDKNREVEAKLVKPEKQIYPASAQNAAALIDRSLREMFDNAADKYEDLKEKGMTDSSEFKAAEKMVKTMQNIFQMKENAEKITEAYAKANDGGNLSKVEDANLKLKYIEKAKKLNKLTILPKVGDDAYIRSIDDSLKKLSDSLADCNVKPDESKDSYEKLAASLMEHKRIYKKIRAAESLSDDKLKEKYTKQLATNASAIKKAVKNCKSFEKSTEKTEGLIAGESNRIGTLDELSENLESTVSILKNSAAEVSFDKYIRLHSGKYSGKTVGEKKTNIAKVIAAYSLKKEGKKFSVKDIHKAANEIEEFYCIKTNPDYDTKKGGKERLMDATKDEKSMIREAVNIRVGLYGIKNGKYDDFVRDMNTLKDSMRTSKGRSNEYTALCNAIKEASEMNEKTAGMTEEQKADAFANANIKVVMAVQKYVKGKETVRIQDKGNDAFANSMDALSIVSKYTRHEGKAMNESVIKVVNKINEVRKDNILSDANRFAKGYGAERAKMAHDRRMAAEKSKPKARENVR
;
A
#
# COMPACT_ATOMS: atom_id res chain seq x y z
N MET A 1 -6.91 -49.74 -44.71
CA MET A 1 -6.22 -48.87 -45.69
C MET A 1 -4.79 -48.73 -45.21
N ALA A 2 -3.80 -48.84 -46.10
CA ALA A 2 -2.39 -48.63 -45.76
C ALA A 2 -2.16 -47.18 -45.27
N ASP A 3 -1.10 -46.94 -44.48
CA ASP A 3 -0.68 -45.66 -43.90
C ASP A 3 -0.34 -44.59 -44.97
N ILE A 4 -1.31 -44.18 -45.78
CA ILE A 4 -1.21 -42.99 -46.63
C ILE A 4 -1.47 -41.80 -45.73
N LYS A 5 -0.52 -40.87 -45.65
CA LYS A 5 -0.72 -39.63 -44.90
C LYS A 5 -1.85 -38.85 -45.56
N PHE A 6 -2.78 -38.29 -44.78
CA PHE A 6 -3.95 -37.56 -45.29
C PHE A 6 -3.60 -36.51 -46.36
N LYS A 7 -2.45 -35.84 -46.21
CA LYS A 7 -1.93 -34.84 -47.17
C LYS A 7 -1.66 -35.38 -48.57
N ASP A 8 -1.44 -36.68 -48.70
CA ASP A 8 -1.17 -37.37 -49.97
C ASP A 8 -2.48 -37.85 -50.66
N VAL A 9 -3.63 -37.66 -50.02
CA VAL A 9 -4.95 -38.01 -50.59
C VAL A 9 -5.41 -36.90 -51.52
N THR A 10 -5.56 -37.21 -52.82
CA THR A 10 -6.08 -36.23 -53.79
C THR A 10 -7.54 -35.87 -53.49
N PRO A 11 -8.04 -34.70 -53.91
CA PRO A 11 -9.43 -34.32 -53.70
C PRO A 11 -10.45 -35.35 -54.22
N GLU A 12 -10.15 -35.99 -55.36
CA GLU A 12 -11.00 -37.03 -55.95
C GLU A 12 -11.03 -38.30 -55.09
N GLN A 13 -9.86 -38.73 -54.60
CA GLN A 13 -9.77 -39.88 -53.71
C GLN A 13 -10.44 -39.58 -52.37
N PHE A 14 -10.30 -38.37 -51.85
CA PHE A 14 -10.98 -37.89 -50.65
C PHE A 14 -12.51 -37.95 -50.81
N ALA A 15 -13.04 -37.42 -51.90
CA ALA A 15 -14.48 -37.47 -52.20
C ALA A 15 -15.00 -38.90 -52.37
N LEU A 16 -14.20 -39.81 -52.96
CA LEU A 16 -14.53 -41.23 -53.06
C LEU A 16 -14.59 -41.89 -51.67
N ASN A 17 -13.60 -41.61 -50.82
CA ASN A 17 -13.53 -42.15 -49.46
C ASN A 17 -14.71 -41.69 -48.60
N LEU A 18 -15.13 -40.43 -48.68
CA LEU A 18 -16.32 -39.93 -47.97
C LEU A 18 -17.59 -40.72 -48.32
N ARG A 19 -17.81 -40.98 -49.62
CA ARG A 19 -18.96 -41.76 -50.10
C ARG A 19 -18.85 -43.23 -49.68
N GLN A 20 -17.67 -43.82 -49.76
CA GLN A 20 -17.44 -45.19 -49.27
C GLN A 20 -17.75 -45.32 -47.77
N LEU A 21 -17.27 -44.40 -46.93
CA LEU A 21 -17.53 -44.43 -45.48
C LEU A 21 -19.03 -44.25 -45.17
N LYS A 22 -19.75 -43.45 -45.97
CA LYS A 22 -21.21 -43.34 -45.90
C LYS A 22 -21.88 -44.69 -46.19
N ASP A 23 -21.52 -45.33 -47.31
CA ASP A 23 -22.12 -46.59 -47.74
C ASP A 23 -21.83 -47.74 -46.76
N GLU A 24 -20.67 -47.70 -46.10
CA GLU A 24 -20.28 -48.65 -45.05
C GLU A 24 -20.90 -48.33 -43.67
N GLY A 25 -21.62 -47.21 -43.51
CA GLY A 25 -22.22 -46.79 -42.24
C GLY A 25 -21.20 -46.35 -41.18
N LYS A 26 -19.97 -46.01 -41.58
CA LYS A 26 -18.84 -45.66 -40.70
C LYS A 26 -18.83 -44.17 -40.37
N VAL A 27 -19.81 -43.76 -39.55
CA VAL A 27 -20.06 -42.33 -39.25
C VAL A 27 -18.89 -41.65 -38.54
N ASN A 28 -18.26 -42.32 -37.56
CA ASN A 28 -17.18 -41.71 -36.79
C ASN A 28 -15.95 -41.44 -37.65
N GLU A 29 -15.55 -42.42 -38.47
CA GLU A 29 -14.43 -42.30 -39.41
C GLU A 29 -14.71 -41.22 -40.48
N LEU A 30 -15.96 -41.08 -40.90
CA LEU A 30 -16.37 -40.02 -41.82
C LEU A 30 -16.24 -38.63 -41.19
N VAL A 31 -16.69 -38.47 -39.94
CA VAL A 31 -16.58 -37.21 -39.20
C VAL A 31 -15.11 -36.86 -38.96
N ASP A 32 -14.27 -37.84 -38.64
CA ASP A 32 -12.82 -37.66 -38.49
C ASP A 32 -12.17 -37.21 -39.81
N MET A 33 -12.52 -37.84 -40.93
CA MET A 33 -12.01 -37.47 -42.25
C MET A 33 -12.43 -36.04 -42.68
N ILE A 34 -13.66 -35.63 -42.34
CA ILE A 34 -14.12 -34.25 -42.58
C ILE A 34 -13.34 -33.26 -41.72
N TYR A 35 -13.14 -33.59 -40.44
CA TYR A 35 -12.34 -32.78 -39.52
C TYR A 35 -10.90 -32.63 -40.03
N GLU A 36 -10.24 -33.71 -40.47
CA GLU A 36 -8.89 -33.69 -41.04
C GLU A 36 -8.80 -32.75 -42.26
N ALA A 37 -9.84 -32.69 -43.11
CA ALA A 37 -9.89 -31.74 -44.24
C ALA A 37 -9.93 -30.28 -43.78
N HIS A 38 -10.68 -30.00 -42.70
CA HIS A 38 -10.74 -28.67 -42.11
C HIS A 38 -9.42 -28.30 -41.43
N GLU A 39 -8.81 -29.23 -40.71
CA GLU A 39 -7.50 -29.05 -40.06
C GLU A 39 -6.40 -28.80 -41.09
N ASP A 40 -6.40 -29.53 -42.19
CA ASP A 40 -5.46 -29.36 -43.29
C ASP A 40 -5.62 -28.00 -44.00
N TYR A 41 -6.86 -27.53 -44.20
CA TYR A 41 -7.15 -26.18 -44.72
C TYR A 41 -6.52 -25.08 -43.86
N TYR A 42 -6.68 -25.16 -42.53
CA TYR A 42 -6.09 -24.15 -41.65
C TYR A 42 -4.56 -24.30 -41.51
N ASN A 43 -4.02 -25.51 -41.61
CA ASN A 43 -2.57 -25.75 -41.60
C ASN A 43 -1.87 -25.27 -42.88
N GLY A 44 -2.46 -25.50 -44.05
CA GLY A 44 -1.91 -25.09 -45.35
C GLY A 44 -2.11 -23.60 -45.66
N GLY A 45 -3.10 -22.97 -45.00
CA GLY A 45 -3.52 -21.60 -45.28
C GLY A 45 -4.28 -21.49 -46.61
N MET A 46 -4.83 -20.29 -46.90
CA MET A 46 -5.64 -20.07 -48.11
C MET A 46 -4.91 -20.36 -49.45
N GLY A 47 -3.59 -20.52 -49.43
CA GLY A 47 -2.77 -20.78 -50.62
C GLY A 47 -2.56 -22.26 -50.96
N ASP A 48 -3.01 -23.22 -50.13
CA ASP A 48 -2.92 -24.64 -50.45
C ASP A 48 -4.14 -25.09 -51.28
N GLU A 49 -3.96 -25.16 -52.59
CA GLU A 49 -5.01 -25.57 -53.53
C GLU A 49 -5.57 -26.97 -53.24
N GLY A 50 -4.75 -27.89 -52.72
CA GLY A 50 -5.18 -29.25 -52.39
C GLY A 50 -6.08 -29.28 -51.15
N ALA A 51 -5.69 -28.54 -50.10
CA ALA A 51 -6.50 -28.44 -48.89
C ALA A 51 -7.83 -27.70 -49.15
N ASN A 52 -7.79 -26.62 -49.94
CA ASN A 52 -8.98 -25.90 -50.40
C ASN A 52 -9.94 -26.81 -51.18
N ALA A 53 -9.41 -27.63 -52.08
CA ALA A 53 -10.21 -28.57 -52.87
C ALA A 53 -10.87 -29.64 -51.99
N ARG A 54 -10.15 -30.23 -51.01
CA ARG A 54 -10.73 -31.18 -50.05
C ARG A 54 -11.82 -30.54 -49.17
N LEU A 55 -11.64 -29.29 -48.75
CA LEU A 55 -12.69 -28.53 -48.05
C LEU A 55 -13.92 -28.33 -48.95
N SER A 56 -13.73 -27.98 -50.23
CA SER A 56 -14.83 -27.85 -51.19
C SER A 56 -15.58 -29.18 -51.39
N GLU A 57 -14.86 -30.30 -51.49
CA GLU A 57 -15.49 -31.63 -51.56
C GLU A 57 -16.28 -31.98 -50.30
N THR A 58 -15.81 -31.54 -49.13
CA THR A 58 -16.57 -31.68 -47.89
C THR A 58 -17.89 -30.91 -47.93
N GLU A 59 -17.88 -29.66 -48.38
CA GLU A 59 -19.09 -28.84 -48.51
C GLU A 59 -20.08 -29.45 -49.51
N LYS A 60 -19.59 -29.97 -50.64
CA LYS A 60 -20.41 -30.69 -51.63
C LYS A 60 -21.02 -31.94 -51.00
N PHE A 61 -20.21 -32.74 -50.31
CA PHE A 61 -20.66 -33.97 -49.67
C PHE A 61 -21.73 -33.71 -48.59
N LEU A 62 -21.56 -32.70 -47.73
CA LEU A 62 -22.58 -32.34 -46.73
C LEU A 62 -23.90 -31.86 -47.38
N LYS A 63 -23.84 -31.20 -48.54
CA LYS A 63 -25.03 -30.88 -49.34
C LYS A 63 -25.66 -32.14 -49.94
N GLU A 64 -24.86 -33.09 -50.43
CA GLU A 64 -25.31 -34.41 -50.94
C GLU A 64 -25.98 -35.27 -49.86
N LEU A 65 -25.61 -35.10 -48.59
CA LEU A 65 -26.22 -35.78 -47.43
C LEU A 65 -27.54 -35.16 -46.96
N SER A 66 -27.84 -33.96 -47.42
CA SER A 66 -29.07 -33.24 -47.09
C SER A 66 -29.86 -32.86 -48.36
N PRO A 67 -30.09 -33.80 -49.30
CA PRO A 67 -30.87 -33.52 -50.50
C PRO A 67 -32.33 -33.36 -50.09
N VAL A 68 -33.03 -32.47 -50.77
CA VAL A 68 -34.45 -32.20 -50.49
C VAL A 68 -35.32 -33.21 -51.25
N LYS A 69 -36.53 -33.50 -50.76
CA LYS A 69 -37.47 -34.38 -51.45
C LYS A 69 -37.78 -33.84 -52.85
N GLU A 70 -37.95 -34.74 -53.82
CA GLU A 70 -38.31 -34.40 -55.19
C GLU A 70 -39.57 -33.51 -55.23
N GLY A 71 -39.47 -32.36 -55.90
CA GLY A 71 -40.55 -31.36 -56.00
C GLY A 71 -40.46 -30.23 -54.97
N GLU A 72 -39.61 -30.33 -53.93
CA GLU A 72 -39.39 -29.29 -52.92
C GLU A 72 -38.36 -28.22 -53.37
N GLU A 73 -37.68 -28.40 -54.52
CA GLU A 73 -36.57 -27.55 -54.97
C GLU A 73 -37.02 -26.10 -55.19
N SER A 74 -38.28 -25.91 -55.58
CA SER A 74 -38.90 -24.61 -55.88
C SER A 74 -39.29 -23.78 -54.65
N LYS A 75 -39.34 -24.39 -53.45
CA LYS A 75 -39.65 -23.66 -52.22
C LYS A 75 -38.49 -22.76 -51.83
N LYS A 76 -38.79 -21.62 -51.21
CA LYS A 76 -37.74 -20.71 -50.70
C LYS A 76 -37.18 -21.18 -49.35
N GLU A 77 -38.01 -21.79 -48.50
CA GLU A 77 -37.64 -22.28 -47.16
C GLU A 77 -38.46 -23.52 -46.78
N GLY A 78 -38.00 -24.27 -45.76
CA GLY A 78 -38.70 -25.44 -45.23
C GLY A 78 -38.63 -26.65 -46.16
N LYS A 79 -37.53 -26.78 -46.91
CA LYS A 79 -37.35 -27.90 -47.84
C LYS A 79 -37.09 -29.18 -47.05
N GLU A 80 -37.99 -30.13 -47.18
CA GLU A 80 -37.91 -31.37 -46.42
C GLU A 80 -36.77 -32.26 -46.95
N ILE A 81 -35.84 -32.66 -46.06
CA ILE A 81 -34.74 -33.57 -46.41
C ILE A 81 -35.30 -34.95 -46.77
N ASN A 82 -34.69 -35.61 -47.76
CA ASN A 82 -35.06 -36.95 -48.18
C ASN A 82 -34.99 -37.91 -46.96
N PRO A 83 -36.10 -38.61 -46.61
CA PRO A 83 -36.18 -39.47 -45.43
C PRO A 83 -35.09 -40.54 -45.35
N GLU A 84 -34.61 -41.02 -46.50
CA GLU A 84 -33.55 -42.04 -46.58
C GLU A 84 -32.22 -41.57 -45.97
N ASN A 85 -31.96 -40.25 -45.96
CA ASN A 85 -30.73 -39.69 -45.41
C ASN A 85 -30.87 -39.21 -43.95
N VAL A 86 -32.09 -39.10 -43.42
CA VAL A 86 -32.36 -38.51 -42.10
C VAL A 86 -31.66 -39.27 -40.97
N ALA A 87 -31.75 -40.61 -40.98
CA ALA A 87 -31.13 -41.44 -39.94
C ALA A 87 -29.61 -41.24 -39.90
N PHE A 88 -28.96 -41.24 -41.05
CA PHE A 88 -27.52 -41.06 -41.18
C PHE A 88 -27.08 -39.63 -40.83
N LEU A 89 -27.81 -38.61 -41.28
CA LEU A 89 -27.54 -37.22 -40.97
C LEU A 89 -27.64 -36.95 -39.46
N ASN A 90 -28.63 -37.52 -38.76
CA ASN A 90 -28.74 -37.43 -37.30
C ASN A 90 -27.55 -38.09 -36.60
N GLN A 91 -27.04 -39.22 -37.13
CA GLN A 91 -25.83 -39.85 -36.60
C GLN A 91 -24.59 -38.97 -36.79
N ILE A 92 -24.46 -38.29 -37.93
CA ILE A 92 -23.39 -37.31 -38.16
C ILE A 92 -23.48 -36.15 -37.17
N MET A 93 -24.66 -35.54 -37.00
CA MET A 93 -24.88 -34.45 -36.04
C MET A 93 -24.47 -34.88 -34.62
N GLN A 94 -24.85 -36.09 -34.20
CA GLN A 94 -24.50 -36.66 -32.90
C GLN A 94 -22.98 -36.87 -32.77
N ALA A 95 -22.36 -37.59 -33.71
CA ALA A 95 -20.94 -37.93 -33.67
C ALA A 95 -20.05 -36.68 -33.72
N PHE A 96 -20.41 -35.71 -34.56
CA PHE A 96 -19.74 -34.42 -34.63
C PHE A 96 -19.90 -33.63 -33.34
N SER A 97 -21.12 -33.50 -32.82
CA SER A 97 -21.37 -32.80 -31.55
C SER A 97 -20.57 -33.44 -30.42
N GLU A 98 -20.48 -34.77 -30.35
CA GLU A 98 -19.69 -35.47 -29.34
C GLU A 98 -18.21 -35.10 -29.43
N LYS A 99 -17.61 -35.11 -30.63
CA LYS A 99 -16.21 -34.72 -30.82
C LYS A 99 -15.99 -33.23 -30.50
N TYR A 100 -16.87 -32.35 -31.01
CA TYR A 100 -16.81 -30.91 -30.79
C TYR A 100 -16.85 -30.57 -29.30
N TYR A 101 -17.87 -31.04 -28.56
CA TYR A 101 -18.00 -30.68 -27.15
C TYR A 101 -17.00 -31.40 -26.23
N ASN A 102 -16.47 -32.57 -26.63
CA ASN A 102 -15.32 -33.15 -25.94
C ASN A 102 -14.07 -32.26 -26.12
N ALA A 103 -13.81 -31.76 -27.33
CA ALA A 103 -12.71 -30.82 -27.58
C ALA A 103 -12.89 -29.50 -26.81
N VAL A 104 -14.11 -28.95 -26.76
CA VAL A 104 -14.46 -27.78 -25.93
C VAL A 104 -14.15 -28.05 -24.46
N TYR A 105 -14.59 -29.20 -23.93
CA TYR A 105 -14.33 -29.57 -22.54
C TYR A 105 -12.84 -29.72 -22.24
N ASP A 106 -12.10 -30.42 -23.11
CA ASP A 106 -10.67 -30.67 -22.92
C ASP A 106 -9.85 -29.37 -23.00
N ALA A 107 -10.19 -28.47 -23.93
CA ALA A 107 -9.59 -27.14 -24.02
C ALA A 107 -9.91 -26.27 -22.78
N GLY A 108 -11.17 -26.26 -22.33
CA GLY A 108 -11.56 -25.55 -21.11
C GLY A 108 -10.88 -26.09 -19.86
N SER A 109 -10.78 -27.41 -19.73
CA SER A 109 -10.07 -28.08 -18.62
C SER A 109 -8.56 -27.75 -18.61
N ARG A 110 -7.90 -27.73 -19.78
CA ARG A 110 -6.51 -27.27 -19.90
C ARG A 110 -6.35 -25.79 -19.57
N ARG A 111 -7.31 -24.94 -19.96
CA ARG A 111 -7.32 -23.52 -19.62
C ARG A 111 -7.35 -23.33 -18.11
N ASP A 112 -8.24 -24.02 -17.42
CA ASP A 112 -8.31 -24.03 -15.96
C ASP A 112 -6.99 -24.50 -15.33
N ALA A 113 -6.39 -25.57 -15.88
CA ALA A 113 -5.09 -26.03 -15.43
C ALA A 113 -4.00 -24.97 -15.62
N TYR A 114 -3.98 -24.26 -16.75
CA TYR A 114 -3.06 -23.15 -16.99
C TYR A 114 -3.30 -21.98 -16.05
N VAL A 115 -4.55 -21.60 -15.78
CA VAL A 115 -4.92 -20.58 -14.81
C VAL A 115 -4.30 -20.92 -13.44
N GLU A 116 -4.45 -22.16 -12.98
CA GLU A 116 -3.88 -22.61 -11.71
C GLU A 116 -2.35 -22.67 -11.73
N GLN A 117 -1.73 -23.09 -12.84
CA GLN A 117 -0.28 -23.06 -13.01
C GLN A 117 0.29 -21.63 -12.95
N ILE A 118 -0.35 -20.68 -13.63
CA ILE A 118 0.03 -19.26 -13.64
C ILE A 118 -0.09 -18.67 -12.23
N LYS A 119 -1.23 -18.86 -11.56
CA LYS A 119 -1.44 -18.38 -10.17
C LYS A 119 -0.38 -18.90 -9.20
N ARG A 120 0.04 -20.16 -9.39
CA ARG A 120 1.11 -20.81 -8.60
C ARG A 120 2.53 -20.38 -9.02
N GLY A 121 2.68 -19.57 -10.07
CA GLY A 121 3.96 -19.10 -10.59
C GLY A 121 4.76 -20.20 -11.31
N LYS A 122 4.09 -21.22 -11.84
CA LYS A 122 4.73 -22.32 -12.60
C LYS A 122 4.95 -21.99 -14.07
N VAL A 123 4.28 -20.96 -14.59
CA VAL A 123 4.46 -20.50 -15.97
C VAL A 123 5.43 -19.31 -15.98
N LYS A 124 6.66 -19.55 -16.43
CA LYS A 124 7.71 -18.52 -16.49
C LYS A 124 7.30 -17.35 -17.37
N GLY A 125 7.57 -16.12 -16.93
CA GLY A 125 7.17 -14.88 -17.61
C GLY A 125 5.83 -14.30 -17.13
N THR A 126 5.08 -15.01 -16.28
CA THR A 126 3.79 -14.54 -15.72
C THR A 126 3.88 -14.04 -14.27
N GLU A 127 5.08 -13.96 -13.70
CA GLU A 127 5.31 -13.76 -12.26
C GLU A 127 4.70 -12.46 -11.73
N LEU A 128 4.65 -11.41 -12.57
CA LEU A 128 4.11 -10.09 -12.23
C LEU A 128 2.60 -9.95 -12.48
N VAL A 129 1.98 -10.92 -13.15
CA VAL A 129 0.55 -10.88 -13.53
C VAL A 129 -0.26 -12.02 -12.92
N LYS A 130 0.37 -12.94 -12.19
CA LYS A 130 -0.26 -14.15 -11.62
C LYS A 130 -1.42 -13.90 -10.65
N ASP A 131 -1.54 -12.68 -10.12
CA ASP A 131 -2.59 -12.24 -9.21
C ASP A 131 -3.68 -11.39 -9.90
N GLU A 132 -3.68 -11.32 -11.24
CA GLU A 132 -4.65 -10.58 -12.04
C GLU A 132 -5.61 -11.54 -12.78
N PRO A 133 -6.81 -11.84 -12.25
CA PRO A 133 -7.66 -12.92 -12.78
C PRO A 133 -7.97 -12.80 -14.27
N LYS A 134 -8.26 -11.59 -14.77
CA LYS A 134 -8.55 -11.34 -16.18
C LYS A 134 -7.32 -11.57 -17.06
N THR A 135 -6.16 -11.04 -16.68
CA THR A 135 -4.90 -11.20 -17.39
C THR A 135 -4.49 -12.68 -17.41
N VAL A 136 -4.62 -13.38 -16.28
CA VAL A 136 -4.32 -14.81 -16.15
C VAL A 136 -5.22 -15.66 -17.03
N ARG A 137 -6.55 -15.44 -16.99
CA ARG A 137 -7.51 -16.21 -17.82
C ARG A 137 -7.22 -16.04 -19.31
N LYS A 138 -6.87 -14.83 -19.72
CA LYS A 138 -6.52 -14.53 -21.11
C LYS A 138 -5.19 -15.15 -21.55
N ILE A 139 -4.15 -15.09 -20.72
CA ILE A 139 -2.89 -15.78 -21.01
C ILE A 139 -3.12 -17.29 -21.11
N ALA A 140 -3.93 -17.87 -20.21
CA ALA A 140 -4.27 -19.28 -20.25
C ALA A 140 -5.05 -19.65 -21.52
N HIS A 141 -6.00 -18.82 -21.95
CA HIS A 141 -6.70 -18.98 -23.21
C HIS A 141 -5.71 -18.99 -24.38
N ASP A 142 -4.83 -18.00 -24.50
CA ASP A 142 -3.84 -17.90 -25.58
C ASP A 142 -2.86 -19.09 -25.58
N LEU A 143 -2.50 -19.64 -24.42
CA LEU A 143 -1.66 -20.84 -24.31
C LEU A 143 -2.38 -22.09 -24.84
N VAL A 144 -3.66 -22.26 -24.52
CA VAL A 144 -4.46 -23.37 -25.06
C VAL A 144 -4.60 -23.24 -26.57
N MET A 145 -4.86 -22.02 -27.08
CA MET A 145 -4.94 -21.79 -28.53
C MET A 145 -3.63 -22.09 -29.24
N ARG A 146 -2.51 -21.72 -28.64
CA ARG A 146 -1.19 -22.13 -29.15
C ARG A 146 -1.03 -23.65 -29.17
N ASP A 147 -1.39 -24.33 -28.08
CA ASP A 147 -1.22 -25.79 -27.98
C ASP A 147 -2.11 -26.57 -28.94
N ASP A 148 -3.32 -26.06 -29.18
CA ASP A 148 -4.25 -26.65 -30.13
C ASP A 148 -3.86 -26.35 -31.58
N GLY A 149 -3.06 -25.30 -31.80
CA GLY A 149 -2.77 -24.80 -33.13
C GLY A 149 -4.08 -24.56 -33.90
N VAL A 150 -4.17 -25.14 -35.08
CA VAL A 150 -5.35 -25.01 -35.96
C VAL A 150 -6.47 -26.02 -35.68
N ALA A 151 -6.24 -27.02 -34.84
CA ALA A 151 -7.20 -28.09 -34.57
C ALA A 151 -8.54 -27.54 -34.06
N SER A 152 -8.46 -26.55 -33.17
CA SER A 152 -9.66 -25.92 -32.61
C SER A 152 -10.42 -25.08 -33.65
N ASP A 153 -9.73 -24.44 -34.59
CA ASP A 153 -10.33 -23.67 -35.68
C ASP A 153 -11.07 -24.58 -36.67
N ALA A 154 -10.51 -25.77 -36.93
CA ALA A 154 -11.12 -26.79 -37.77
C ALA A 154 -12.49 -27.24 -37.24
N TYR A 155 -12.61 -27.47 -35.94
CA TYR A 155 -13.86 -27.83 -35.27
C TYR A 155 -14.94 -26.74 -35.40
N VAL A 156 -14.57 -25.48 -35.14
CA VAL A 156 -15.50 -24.34 -35.23
C VAL A 156 -15.94 -24.11 -36.69
N HIS A 157 -15.02 -24.26 -37.64
CA HIS A 157 -15.34 -24.16 -39.06
C HIS A 157 -16.26 -25.30 -39.50
N PHE A 158 -15.98 -26.54 -39.09
CA PHE A 158 -16.84 -27.68 -39.41
C PHE A 158 -18.25 -27.49 -38.81
N TYR A 159 -18.36 -26.99 -37.57
CA TYR A 159 -19.66 -26.65 -36.97
C TYR A 159 -20.45 -25.68 -37.87
N ARG A 160 -19.80 -24.61 -38.35
CA ARG A 160 -20.40 -23.62 -39.25
C ARG A 160 -20.77 -24.24 -40.60
N THR A 161 -19.88 -25.02 -41.21
CA THR A 161 -20.12 -25.69 -42.49
C THR A 161 -21.33 -26.64 -42.41
N LEU A 162 -21.38 -27.47 -41.35
CA LEU A 162 -22.51 -28.36 -41.11
C LEU A 162 -23.80 -27.54 -40.92
N ASN A 163 -23.79 -26.52 -40.07
CA ASN A 163 -24.97 -25.72 -39.79
C ASN A 163 -25.49 -24.95 -41.02
N ASN A 164 -24.58 -24.46 -41.87
CA ASN A 164 -24.92 -23.83 -43.15
C ASN A 164 -25.52 -24.82 -44.14
N SER A 165 -25.04 -26.08 -44.16
CA SER A 165 -25.61 -27.12 -45.03
C SER A 165 -27.07 -27.48 -44.69
N LEU A 166 -27.50 -27.17 -43.45
CA LEU A 166 -28.85 -27.42 -42.92
C LEU A 166 -29.79 -26.21 -43.07
N GLU A 167 -29.28 -25.04 -43.44
CA GLU A 167 -30.05 -23.80 -43.52
C GLU A 167 -31.20 -23.91 -44.54
N GLY A 168 -32.39 -23.43 -44.16
CA GLY A 168 -33.59 -23.48 -45.00
C GLY A 168 -34.22 -24.86 -45.19
N LYS A 169 -33.69 -25.91 -44.53
CA LYS A 169 -34.17 -27.30 -44.64
C LYS A 169 -34.94 -27.76 -43.39
N SER A 170 -35.78 -28.78 -43.55
CA SER A 170 -36.52 -29.43 -42.47
C SER A 170 -36.33 -30.96 -42.44
N ILE A 171 -36.48 -31.54 -41.25
CA ILE A 171 -36.53 -32.98 -41.00
C ILE A 171 -37.81 -33.24 -40.20
N ASN A 172 -38.70 -34.05 -40.76
CA ASN A 172 -40.03 -34.35 -40.22
C ASN A 172 -40.82 -33.07 -39.87
N GLY A 173 -40.74 -32.05 -40.74
CA GLY A 173 -41.44 -30.78 -40.57
C GLY A 173 -40.83 -29.82 -39.53
N LYS A 174 -39.73 -30.17 -38.88
CA LYS A 174 -38.97 -29.30 -37.97
C LYS A 174 -37.71 -28.79 -38.66
N LYS A 175 -37.27 -27.55 -38.38
CA LYS A 175 -36.06 -26.99 -39.00
C LYS A 175 -34.85 -27.86 -38.64
N ALA A 176 -34.04 -28.19 -39.64
CA ALA A 176 -32.89 -29.09 -39.46
C ALA A 176 -31.82 -28.48 -38.52
N GLN A 177 -31.64 -27.16 -38.55
CA GLN A 177 -30.76 -26.44 -37.61
C GLN A 177 -31.24 -26.54 -36.16
N GLU A 178 -32.56 -26.50 -35.90
CA GLU A 178 -33.09 -26.69 -34.55
C GLU A 178 -32.80 -28.10 -34.02
N ILE A 179 -32.89 -29.12 -34.88
CA ILE A 179 -32.55 -30.50 -34.51
C ILE A 179 -31.05 -30.65 -34.21
N ASN A 180 -30.19 -29.96 -34.98
CA ASN A 180 -28.75 -29.95 -34.72
C ASN A 180 -28.42 -29.28 -33.37
N VAL A 181 -29.11 -28.18 -33.03
CA VAL A 181 -29.00 -27.51 -31.72
C VAL A 181 -29.49 -28.43 -30.59
N GLU A 182 -30.64 -29.09 -30.73
CA GLU A 182 -31.14 -30.04 -29.71
C GLU A 182 -30.23 -31.26 -29.54
N THR A 183 -29.59 -31.70 -30.63
CA THR A 183 -28.60 -32.77 -30.59
C THR A 183 -27.35 -32.32 -29.85
N SER A 184 -26.85 -31.13 -30.15
CA SER A 184 -25.77 -30.47 -29.42
C SER A 184 -26.10 -30.33 -27.92
N GLU A 185 -27.33 -29.93 -27.59
CA GLU A 185 -27.80 -29.81 -26.20
C GLU A 185 -27.82 -31.12 -25.44
N ARG A 186 -28.29 -32.21 -26.07
CA ARG A 186 -28.26 -33.54 -25.46
C ARG A 186 -26.81 -34.00 -25.23
N VAL A 187 -25.93 -33.74 -26.18
CA VAL A 187 -24.52 -34.13 -26.10
C VAL A 187 -23.80 -33.38 -24.99
N TYR A 188 -23.88 -32.05 -24.93
CA TYR A 188 -23.15 -31.34 -23.90
C TYR A 188 -23.72 -31.64 -22.50
N LYS A 189 -25.04 -31.89 -22.34
CA LYS A 189 -25.62 -32.38 -21.06
C LYS A 189 -25.04 -33.73 -20.64
N SER A 190 -24.89 -34.65 -21.59
CA SER A 190 -24.22 -35.93 -21.33
C SER A 190 -22.76 -35.73 -20.87
N ILE A 191 -22.05 -34.76 -21.45
CA ILE A 191 -20.69 -34.39 -21.04
C ILE A 191 -20.69 -33.75 -19.64
N GLU A 192 -21.65 -32.88 -19.33
CA GLU A 192 -21.84 -32.28 -18.00
C GLU A 192 -21.97 -33.35 -16.92
N GLU A 193 -22.84 -34.33 -17.14
CA GLU A 193 -23.06 -35.46 -16.24
C GLU A 193 -21.80 -36.34 -16.12
N LYS A 194 -21.19 -36.71 -17.26
CA LYS A 194 -20.01 -37.60 -17.30
C LYS A 194 -18.78 -36.98 -16.65
N LYS A 195 -18.59 -35.67 -16.79
CA LYS A 195 -17.40 -34.95 -16.32
C LYS A 195 -17.62 -34.23 -14.99
N GLY A 196 -18.86 -34.13 -14.51
CA GLY A 196 -19.21 -33.44 -13.27
C GLY A 196 -18.98 -31.93 -13.34
N ILE A 197 -19.28 -31.31 -14.50
CA ILE A 197 -19.14 -29.87 -14.74
C ILE A 197 -20.52 -29.20 -14.76
N SER A 198 -20.63 -27.96 -14.24
CA SER A 198 -21.89 -27.21 -14.26
C SER A 198 -22.21 -26.66 -15.65
N HIS A 199 -23.50 -26.48 -15.93
CA HIS A 199 -23.96 -25.93 -17.20
C HIS A 199 -23.37 -24.57 -17.54
N GLU A 200 -23.36 -23.64 -16.57
CA GLU A 200 -22.73 -22.32 -16.72
C GLU A 200 -21.25 -22.43 -17.14
N LYS A 201 -20.52 -23.42 -16.61
CA LYS A 201 -19.11 -23.60 -16.93
C LYS A 201 -18.90 -24.23 -18.31
N THR A 202 -19.81 -25.09 -18.77
CA THR A 202 -19.84 -25.57 -20.15
C THR A 202 -20.05 -24.43 -21.13
N LEU A 203 -20.99 -23.52 -20.85
CA LEU A 203 -21.23 -22.33 -21.67
C LEU A 203 -19.98 -21.43 -21.73
N ASP A 204 -19.34 -21.17 -20.58
CA ASP A 204 -18.06 -20.45 -20.50
C ASP A 204 -16.99 -21.12 -21.38
N TYR A 205 -16.86 -22.45 -21.30
CA TYR A 205 -15.90 -23.20 -22.09
C TYR A 205 -16.19 -23.07 -23.59
N THR A 206 -17.45 -23.17 -24.00
CA THR A 206 -17.88 -23.01 -25.40
C THR A 206 -17.60 -21.59 -25.89
N GLU A 207 -18.01 -20.55 -25.17
CA GLU A 207 -17.77 -19.15 -25.57
C GLU A 207 -16.27 -18.88 -25.76
N GLU A 208 -15.44 -19.31 -24.80
CA GLU A 208 -14.00 -19.14 -24.92
C GLU A 208 -13.35 -20.11 -25.93
N PHE A 209 -14.00 -21.22 -26.27
CA PHE A 209 -13.56 -22.09 -27.37
C PHE A 209 -13.98 -21.53 -28.74
N GLU A 210 -14.93 -20.62 -28.82
CA GLU A 210 -15.32 -19.98 -30.08
C GLU A 210 -14.70 -18.59 -30.25
N ASN A 211 -14.36 -17.92 -29.14
CA ASN A 211 -13.68 -16.63 -29.16
C ASN A 211 -12.22 -16.82 -29.62
N ARG A 212 -11.88 -16.19 -30.75
CA ARG A 212 -10.56 -16.28 -31.40
C ARG A 212 -9.98 -14.91 -31.76
N ASP A 213 -10.48 -13.85 -31.13
CA ASP A 213 -10.10 -12.49 -31.51
C ASP A 213 -8.66 -12.14 -31.06
N TYR A 214 -7.70 -12.40 -31.95
CA TYR A 214 -6.28 -12.08 -31.81
C TYR A 214 -6.01 -10.56 -31.71
N HIS A 215 -6.94 -9.69 -32.15
CA HIS A 215 -6.72 -8.24 -32.14
C HIS A 215 -6.70 -7.66 -30.72
N ASN A 216 -7.21 -8.40 -29.74
CA ASN A 216 -7.18 -8.01 -28.34
C ASN A 216 -5.92 -8.48 -27.59
N SER A 217 -4.80 -8.78 -28.26
CA SER A 217 -3.59 -9.28 -27.59
C SER A 217 -3.15 -8.43 -26.38
N LEU A 218 -2.79 -9.09 -25.26
CA LEU A 218 -2.17 -8.46 -24.09
C LEU A 218 -0.71 -8.01 -24.34
N GLY A 219 -0.20 -8.21 -25.55
CA GLY A 219 1.18 -7.93 -25.93
C GLY A 219 2.16 -9.07 -25.64
N PHE A 220 1.67 -10.23 -25.16
CA PHE A 220 2.46 -11.45 -25.06
C PHE A 220 2.63 -12.07 -26.44
N ARG A 221 3.84 -12.51 -26.77
CA ARG A 221 4.13 -13.27 -28.00
C ARG A 221 4.53 -14.68 -27.60
N TYR A 222 3.92 -15.68 -28.23
CA TYR A 222 4.05 -17.08 -27.85
C TYR A 222 5.05 -17.79 -28.77
N LYS A 223 5.85 -18.71 -28.21
CA LYS A 223 6.70 -19.61 -29.00
C LYS A 223 5.83 -20.65 -29.69
N GLN A 224 6.23 -21.07 -30.89
CA GLN A 224 5.60 -22.18 -31.61
C GLN A 224 6.32 -23.48 -31.30
N GLY A 225 5.58 -24.60 -31.29
CA GLY A 225 6.11 -25.95 -31.10
C GLY A 225 6.26 -26.41 -29.64
N GLU A 226 6.83 -27.61 -29.47
CA GLU A 226 7.05 -28.22 -28.17
C GLU A 226 8.05 -27.42 -27.31
N LEU A 227 7.74 -27.27 -26.03
CA LEU A 227 8.60 -26.58 -25.07
C LEU A 227 9.38 -27.56 -24.22
N ALA A 228 10.65 -27.26 -23.95
CA ALA A 228 11.42 -28.01 -22.96
C ALA A 228 10.83 -27.82 -21.55
N PRO A 229 10.95 -28.81 -20.65
CA PRO A 229 10.49 -28.68 -19.27
C PRO A 229 11.09 -27.43 -18.58
N GLY A 230 10.21 -26.53 -18.13
CA GLY A 230 10.61 -25.27 -17.46
C GLY A 230 10.96 -24.11 -18.39
N GLU A 231 10.84 -24.29 -19.70
CA GLU A 231 11.01 -23.22 -20.68
C GLU A 231 9.84 -22.21 -20.59
N SER A 232 10.13 -20.93 -20.83
CA SER A 232 9.09 -19.91 -20.98
C SER A 232 8.28 -20.17 -22.26
N PRO A 233 6.94 -20.20 -22.18
CA PRO A 233 6.10 -20.31 -23.38
C PRO A 233 6.11 -19.06 -24.25
N PHE A 234 6.65 -17.95 -23.74
CA PHE A 234 6.68 -16.67 -24.42
C PHE A 234 7.97 -16.48 -25.21
N ALA A 235 7.82 -16.06 -26.47
CA ALA A 235 8.89 -15.57 -27.34
C ALA A 235 9.26 -14.12 -26.98
N ASP A 236 8.26 -13.30 -26.62
CA ASP A 236 8.48 -11.96 -26.08
C ASP A 236 7.37 -11.61 -25.07
N LEU A 237 7.70 -10.72 -24.15
CA LEU A 237 6.78 -10.21 -23.14
C LEU A 237 6.34 -8.79 -23.50
N PRO A 238 5.17 -8.34 -23.00
CA PRO A 238 4.77 -6.95 -23.11
C PRO A 238 5.89 -6.01 -22.64
N LYS A 239 6.14 -4.93 -23.41
CA LYS A 239 7.28 -4.02 -23.18
C LYS A 239 7.37 -3.53 -21.73
N HIS A 240 6.25 -3.17 -21.11
CA HIS A 240 6.21 -2.72 -19.72
C HIS A 240 6.63 -3.80 -18.72
N LEU A 241 6.20 -5.06 -18.91
CA LEU A 241 6.63 -6.18 -18.07
C LEU A 241 8.10 -6.48 -18.27
N LYS A 242 8.56 -6.51 -19.53
CA LYS A 242 9.96 -6.77 -19.89
C LYS A 242 10.91 -5.78 -19.23
N VAL A 243 10.59 -4.48 -19.26
CA VAL A 243 11.39 -3.44 -18.60
C VAL A 243 11.48 -3.68 -17.09
N VAL A 244 10.35 -3.93 -16.41
CA VAL A 244 10.34 -4.13 -14.96
C VAL A 244 11.06 -5.44 -14.57
N GLN A 245 10.85 -6.52 -15.31
CA GLN A 245 11.51 -7.81 -15.06
C GLN A 245 13.01 -7.79 -15.36
N SER A 246 13.48 -6.84 -16.19
CA SER A 246 14.91 -6.70 -16.47
C SER A 246 15.71 -6.10 -15.30
N CYS A 247 15.04 -5.44 -14.35
CA CYS A 247 15.66 -4.92 -13.13
C CYS A 247 16.00 -6.06 -12.16
N LYS A 248 17.28 -6.26 -11.89
CA LYS A 248 17.83 -7.34 -11.05
C LYS A 248 18.13 -6.93 -9.61
N SER A 249 18.11 -5.62 -9.32
CA SER A 249 18.44 -5.08 -8.00
C SER A 249 17.38 -4.11 -7.47
N ALA A 250 17.44 -3.83 -6.16
CA ALA A 250 16.57 -2.84 -5.54
C ALA A 250 16.86 -1.43 -6.06
N GLU A 251 18.13 -1.15 -6.34
CA GLU A 251 18.63 0.11 -6.88
C GLU A 251 18.13 0.34 -8.31
N GLU A 252 18.13 -0.70 -9.15
CA GLU A 252 17.61 -0.61 -10.52
C GLU A 252 16.09 -0.38 -10.54
N LEU A 253 15.33 -1.06 -9.67
CA LEU A 253 13.89 -0.83 -9.53
C LEU A 253 13.58 0.57 -9.01
N GLU A 254 14.35 1.08 -8.05
CA GLU A 254 14.19 2.43 -7.53
C GLU A 254 14.56 3.49 -8.58
N ALA A 255 15.65 3.29 -9.34
CA ALA A 255 16.02 4.20 -10.43
C ALA A 255 14.94 4.24 -11.53
N LEU A 256 14.35 3.10 -11.88
CA LEU A 256 13.23 3.04 -12.81
C LEU A 256 12.00 3.74 -12.24
N GLU A 257 11.63 3.49 -10.98
CA GLU A 257 10.53 4.17 -10.30
C GLU A 257 10.74 5.69 -10.28
N ASP A 258 11.95 6.16 -9.98
CA ASP A 258 12.29 7.58 -9.94
C ASP A 258 12.20 8.23 -11.33
N SER A 259 12.62 7.53 -12.38
CA SER A 259 12.49 7.98 -13.77
C SER A 259 11.03 8.05 -14.24
N LEU A 260 10.21 7.05 -13.88
CA LEU A 260 8.79 7.02 -14.25
C LEU A 260 8.00 8.10 -13.51
N ASN A 261 8.26 8.28 -12.21
CA ASN A 261 7.64 9.35 -11.45
C ASN A 261 8.07 10.73 -11.96
N ALA A 262 9.33 10.91 -12.41
CA ALA A 262 9.75 12.18 -13.01
C ALA A 262 8.96 12.50 -14.30
N LEU A 263 8.63 11.50 -15.12
CA LEU A 263 7.76 11.67 -16.28
C LEU A 263 6.34 12.10 -15.87
N LEU A 264 5.78 11.45 -14.85
CA LEU A 264 4.45 11.78 -14.32
C LEU A 264 4.42 13.18 -13.70
N ASP A 265 5.43 13.53 -12.91
CA ASP A 265 5.59 14.86 -12.31
C ASP A 265 5.66 15.96 -13.40
N GLN A 266 6.40 15.72 -14.49
CA GLN A 266 6.44 16.63 -15.63
C GLN A 266 5.06 16.81 -16.29
N HIS A 267 4.29 15.72 -16.44
CA HIS A 267 2.93 15.77 -16.97
C HIS A 267 1.98 16.53 -16.03
N ASP A 268 2.04 16.25 -14.72
CA ASP A 268 1.25 16.93 -13.70
C ASP A 268 1.55 18.44 -13.66
N HIS A 269 2.81 18.83 -13.86
CA HIS A 269 3.19 20.23 -13.96
C HIS A 269 2.64 20.90 -15.22
N TYR A 270 2.75 20.24 -16.37
CA TYR A 270 2.15 20.69 -17.62
C TYR A 270 0.63 20.90 -17.47
N GLU A 271 -0.10 19.94 -16.91
CA GLU A 271 -1.52 20.09 -16.65
C GLU A 271 -1.83 21.29 -15.75
N LYS A 272 -1.01 21.53 -14.71
CA LYS A 272 -1.17 22.69 -13.82
C LYS A 272 -0.96 24.00 -14.57
N GLN A 273 0.03 24.08 -15.46
CA GLN A 273 0.27 25.27 -16.27
C GLN A 273 -0.90 25.55 -17.22
N ILE A 274 -1.42 24.55 -17.93
CA ILE A 274 -2.61 24.73 -18.79
C ILE A 274 -3.87 25.06 -17.97
N LYS A 275 -4.07 24.44 -16.80
CA LYS A 275 -5.17 24.85 -15.88
C LYS A 275 -5.03 26.30 -15.43
N SER A 276 -3.82 26.84 -15.39
CA SER A 276 -3.56 28.24 -15.07
C SER A 276 -3.94 29.15 -16.24
N THR A 277 -3.61 28.79 -17.49
CA THR A 277 -4.07 29.53 -18.68
C THR A 277 -5.59 29.48 -18.84
N VAL A 278 -6.25 28.36 -18.48
CA VAL A 278 -7.71 28.24 -18.41
C VAL A 278 -8.32 29.25 -17.44
N LYS A 279 -7.68 29.54 -16.29
CA LYS A 279 -8.18 30.57 -15.35
C LYS A 279 -8.09 31.97 -15.97
N VAL A 280 -7.00 32.26 -16.66
CA VAL A 280 -6.83 33.52 -17.40
C VAL A 280 -7.90 33.63 -18.48
N ALA A 281 -8.11 32.58 -19.28
CA ALA A 281 -9.15 32.52 -20.31
C ALA A 281 -10.56 32.75 -19.75
N ASN A 282 -10.89 32.17 -18.58
CA ASN A 282 -12.17 32.41 -17.91
C ASN A 282 -12.38 33.87 -17.50
N HIS A 283 -11.32 34.57 -17.09
CA HIS A 283 -11.40 35.99 -16.77
C HIS A 283 -11.55 36.82 -18.05
N LEU A 284 -10.73 36.54 -19.06
CA LEU A 284 -10.78 37.22 -20.36
C LEU A 284 -12.13 37.02 -21.07
N LEU A 285 -12.77 35.86 -20.92
CA LEU A 285 -14.13 35.64 -21.44
C LEU A 285 -15.15 36.56 -20.77
N LYS A 286 -15.07 36.75 -19.45
CA LYS A 286 -15.95 37.69 -18.73
C LYS A 286 -15.67 39.14 -19.13
N GLU A 287 -14.40 39.49 -19.33
CA GLU A 287 -14.01 40.81 -19.79
C GLU A 287 -14.52 41.06 -21.21
N PHE A 288 -14.34 40.08 -22.10
CA PHE A 288 -14.85 40.07 -23.47
C PHE A 288 -16.38 40.22 -23.50
N ASP A 289 -17.12 39.45 -22.70
CA ASP A 289 -18.58 39.54 -22.60
C ASP A 289 -19.05 40.88 -21.98
N SER A 290 -18.19 41.61 -21.25
CA SER A 290 -18.52 42.90 -20.64
C SER A 290 -18.40 44.10 -21.59
N ILE A 291 -17.84 43.90 -22.78
CA ILE A 291 -17.62 44.96 -23.77
C ILE A 291 -18.87 45.05 -24.66
N ASP A 292 -19.32 46.28 -24.94
CA ASP A 292 -20.40 46.53 -25.91
C ASP A 292 -19.84 46.49 -27.33
N TRP A 293 -19.76 45.28 -27.89
CA TRP A 293 -19.20 45.05 -29.22
C TRP A 293 -20.15 45.56 -30.31
N PRO A 294 -19.69 46.45 -31.22
CA PRO A 294 -20.50 46.89 -32.37
C PRO A 294 -20.87 45.71 -33.28
N ASP A 295 -20.05 44.66 -33.28
CA ASP A 295 -20.10 43.54 -34.21
C ASP A 295 -20.60 42.23 -33.57
N LYS A 296 -21.35 42.30 -32.47
CA LYS A 296 -21.81 41.12 -31.71
C LYS A 296 -22.59 40.08 -32.52
N GLU A 297 -23.17 40.49 -33.66
CA GLU A 297 -23.91 39.59 -34.54
C GLU A 297 -23.04 38.91 -35.61
N THR A 298 -21.80 39.36 -35.78
CA THR A 298 -20.86 38.81 -36.76
C THR A 298 -20.43 37.38 -36.41
N LEU A 299 -20.03 36.63 -37.43
CA LEU A 299 -19.50 35.29 -37.26
C LEU A 299 -18.21 35.30 -36.43
N ALA A 300 -17.32 36.26 -36.68
CA ALA A 300 -16.05 36.40 -35.96
C ALA A 300 -16.24 36.55 -34.44
N TYR A 301 -17.20 37.38 -34.00
CA TYR A 301 -17.56 37.51 -32.58
C TYR A 301 -18.07 36.20 -31.99
N LYS A 302 -19.08 35.59 -32.64
CA LYS A 302 -19.72 34.35 -32.16
C LYS A 302 -18.71 33.21 -32.07
N ASP A 303 -17.82 33.12 -33.05
CA ASP A 303 -16.78 32.11 -33.11
C ASP A 303 -15.70 32.34 -32.05
N LEU A 304 -15.16 33.56 -31.90
CA LEU A 304 -14.13 33.82 -30.90
C LEU A 304 -14.67 33.59 -29.48
N ARG A 305 -15.89 34.08 -29.20
CA ARG A 305 -16.56 33.84 -27.91
C ARG A 305 -16.71 32.35 -27.64
N TYR A 306 -17.21 31.59 -28.62
CA TYR A 306 -17.35 30.14 -28.54
C TYR A 306 -16.00 29.45 -28.29
N CYS A 307 -14.97 29.77 -29.06
CA CYS A 307 -13.65 29.16 -28.93
C CYS A 307 -13.00 29.48 -27.58
N LEU A 308 -13.20 30.70 -27.07
CA LEU A 308 -12.71 31.10 -25.76
C LEU A 308 -13.47 30.37 -24.64
N GLU A 309 -14.80 30.28 -24.73
CA GLU A 309 -15.63 29.46 -23.84
C GLU A 309 -15.17 27.99 -23.87
N HIS A 310 -15.01 27.42 -25.06
CA HIS A 310 -14.54 26.05 -25.28
C HIS A 310 -13.17 25.78 -24.65
N PHE A 311 -12.23 26.73 -24.77
CA PHE A 311 -10.92 26.64 -24.11
C PHE A 311 -11.07 26.52 -22.58
N THR A 312 -12.06 27.17 -21.97
CA THR A 312 -12.28 27.08 -20.51
C THR A 312 -12.72 25.71 -20.00
N HIS A 313 -13.12 24.81 -20.91
CA HIS A 313 -13.52 23.44 -20.62
C HIS A 313 -12.34 22.44 -20.59
N LEU A 314 -11.12 22.87 -20.95
CA LEU A 314 -9.92 22.03 -20.86
C LEU A 314 -9.74 21.46 -19.45
N GLY A 315 -9.62 20.12 -19.37
CA GLY A 315 -9.46 19.38 -18.11
C GLY A 315 -10.76 19.19 -17.31
N LYS A 316 -11.92 19.43 -17.91
CA LYS A 316 -13.25 19.14 -17.31
C LYS A 316 -14.10 18.29 -18.25
N ASP A 317 -14.50 18.86 -19.38
CA ASP A 317 -15.46 18.31 -20.34
C ASP A 317 -15.22 18.80 -21.77
N TYR A 318 -13.97 19.18 -22.07
CA TYR A 318 -13.52 19.59 -23.40
C TYR A 318 -13.85 18.54 -24.46
N LYS A 319 -14.28 18.99 -25.64
CA LYS A 319 -14.50 18.12 -26.81
C LYS A 319 -13.56 18.54 -27.91
N TYR A 320 -12.80 17.60 -28.45
CA TYR A 320 -11.94 17.88 -29.59
C TYR A 320 -12.80 18.26 -30.80
N GLU A 321 -12.48 19.41 -31.42
CA GLU A 321 -13.25 19.93 -32.57
C GLU A 321 -12.32 20.20 -33.75
N SER A 322 -12.80 19.91 -34.96
CA SER A 322 -12.06 20.27 -36.16
C SER A 322 -12.09 21.79 -36.38
N VAL A 323 -10.98 22.36 -36.87
CA VAL A 323 -10.88 23.81 -37.16
C VAL A 323 -11.84 24.24 -38.28
N GLU A 324 -12.38 23.29 -39.04
CA GLU A 324 -13.16 23.47 -40.27
C GLU A 324 -14.69 23.60 -40.08
N ILE A 325 -15.20 23.74 -38.85
CA ILE A 325 -16.67 23.75 -38.62
C ILE A 325 -17.27 25.15 -38.82
N ILE A 326 -18.23 25.24 -39.77
CA ILE A 326 -18.82 26.46 -40.34
C ILE A 326 -20.31 26.65 -39.96
N SER A 327 -20.97 25.72 -39.24
CA SER A 327 -22.39 25.88 -38.88
C SER A 327 -22.83 25.22 -37.57
N ASP A 328 -23.86 25.79 -36.92
CA ASP A 328 -24.49 25.27 -35.70
C ASP A 328 -24.95 23.81 -35.83
N LYS A 329 -25.36 23.40 -37.03
CA LYS A 329 -25.80 22.03 -37.33
C LYS A 329 -24.65 21.03 -37.27
N ASN A 330 -23.45 21.41 -37.70
CA ASN A 330 -22.26 20.55 -37.61
C ASN A 330 -21.75 20.47 -36.17
N ARG A 331 -21.85 21.56 -35.39
CA ARG A 331 -21.55 21.57 -33.95
C ARG A 331 -22.46 20.60 -33.18
N GLU A 332 -23.76 20.56 -33.50
CA GLU A 332 -24.71 19.64 -32.86
C GLU A 332 -24.38 18.16 -33.14
N VAL A 333 -23.90 17.84 -34.33
CA VAL A 333 -23.51 16.49 -34.73
C VAL A 333 -22.22 16.05 -34.02
N GLU A 334 -21.18 16.87 -34.05
CA GLU A 334 -19.93 16.54 -33.34
C GLU A 334 -20.13 16.45 -31.82
N ALA A 335 -20.95 17.32 -31.23
CA ALA A 335 -21.26 17.27 -29.80
C ALA A 335 -21.88 15.94 -29.35
N LYS A 336 -22.54 15.20 -30.27
CA LYS A 336 -23.10 13.86 -30.02
C LYS A 336 -22.10 12.73 -30.27
N LEU A 337 -21.08 12.95 -31.09
CA LEU A 337 -20.11 11.92 -31.51
C LEU A 337 -18.82 11.93 -30.68
N VAL A 338 -18.36 13.11 -30.24
CA VAL A 338 -17.09 13.26 -29.52
C VAL A 338 -17.30 13.12 -28.01
N LYS A 339 -16.57 12.19 -27.39
CA LYS A 339 -16.59 12.00 -25.94
C LYS A 339 -15.82 13.13 -25.24
N PRO A 340 -16.33 13.66 -24.13
CA PRO A 340 -15.62 14.69 -23.37
C PRO A 340 -14.33 14.15 -22.77
N GLU A 341 -13.26 14.93 -22.91
CA GLU A 341 -11.93 14.66 -22.39
C GLU A 341 -11.74 15.32 -21.02
N LYS A 342 -11.35 14.51 -20.04
CA LYS A 342 -11.12 14.98 -18.66
C LYS A 342 -9.65 15.30 -18.36
N GLN A 343 -8.74 14.76 -19.16
CA GLN A 343 -7.29 14.96 -19.02
C GLN A 343 -6.82 16.03 -19.99
N ILE A 344 -5.80 16.79 -19.62
CA ILE A 344 -5.22 17.81 -20.49
C ILE A 344 -3.98 17.23 -21.14
N TYR A 345 -3.98 17.15 -22.48
CA TYR A 345 -2.81 16.73 -23.23
C TYR A 345 -2.52 17.70 -24.39
N PRO A 346 -1.29 17.62 -24.95
CA PRO A 346 -0.82 18.58 -25.94
C PRO A 346 -1.75 18.81 -27.13
N ALA A 347 -2.28 17.76 -27.75
CA ALA A 347 -3.11 17.96 -28.93
C ALA A 347 -4.43 18.68 -28.60
N SER A 348 -5.05 18.45 -27.44
CA SER A 348 -6.28 19.15 -27.05
C SER A 348 -6.02 20.60 -26.67
N ALA A 349 -4.92 20.89 -25.94
CA ALA A 349 -4.53 22.26 -25.66
C ALA A 349 -4.17 23.04 -26.94
N GLN A 350 -3.45 22.39 -27.86
CA GLN A 350 -3.08 22.96 -29.16
C GLN A 350 -4.31 23.17 -30.04
N ASN A 351 -5.27 22.23 -30.05
CA ASN A 351 -6.52 22.36 -30.77
C ASN A 351 -7.36 23.54 -30.23
N ALA A 352 -7.51 23.64 -28.91
CA ALA A 352 -8.24 24.74 -28.28
C ALA A 352 -7.58 26.10 -28.59
N ALA A 353 -6.24 26.19 -28.55
CA ALA A 353 -5.50 27.39 -28.91
C ALA A 353 -5.64 27.75 -30.40
N ALA A 354 -5.61 26.76 -31.30
CA ALA A 354 -5.76 26.96 -32.75
C ALA A 354 -7.16 27.46 -33.12
N LEU A 355 -8.21 26.98 -32.44
CA LEU A 355 -9.59 27.44 -32.64
C LEU A 355 -9.73 28.95 -32.34
N ILE A 356 -9.04 29.45 -31.31
CA ILE A 356 -9.03 30.88 -30.97
C ILE A 356 -8.38 31.72 -32.09
N ASP A 357 -7.29 31.26 -32.71
CA ASP A 357 -6.54 32.03 -33.74
C ASP A 357 -7.42 32.41 -34.94
N ARG A 358 -8.41 31.56 -35.28
CA ARG A 358 -9.24 31.66 -36.48
C ARG A 358 -9.96 33.01 -36.60
N SER A 359 -10.60 33.44 -35.51
CA SER A 359 -11.43 34.65 -35.50
C SER A 359 -10.79 35.81 -34.72
N LEU A 360 -9.76 35.53 -33.93
CA LEU A 360 -9.06 36.54 -33.14
C LEU A 360 -8.39 37.61 -34.00
N ARG A 361 -7.75 37.24 -35.12
CA ARG A 361 -7.02 38.19 -35.97
C ARG A 361 -7.93 39.24 -36.59
N GLU A 362 -9.02 38.80 -37.21
CA GLU A 362 -10.01 39.68 -37.83
C GLU A 362 -10.62 40.65 -36.80
N MET A 363 -11.00 40.14 -35.62
CA MET A 363 -11.53 40.99 -34.55
C MET A 363 -10.50 41.97 -34.00
N PHE A 364 -9.24 41.55 -33.87
CA PHE A 364 -8.16 42.41 -33.42
C PHE A 364 -7.90 43.54 -34.40
N ASP A 365 -7.81 43.24 -35.71
CA ASP A 365 -7.57 44.24 -36.75
C ASP A 365 -8.70 45.28 -36.77
N ASN A 366 -9.97 44.85 -36.72
CA ASN A 366 -11.12 45.77 -36.66
C ASN A 366 -11.10 46.67 -35.42
N ALA A 367 -10.72 46.13 -34.26
CA ALA A 367 -10.61 46.90 -33.03
C ALA A 367 -9.44 47.90 -33.07
N ALA A 368 -8.30 47.47 -33.63
CA ALA A 368 -7.09 48.28 -33.77
C ALA A 368 -7.28 49.44 -34.75
N ASP A 369 -7.91 49.18 -35.90
CA ASP A 369 -8.23 50.21 -36.90
C ASP A 369 -9.13 51.29 -36.31
N LYS A 370 -10.17 50.88 -35.55
CA LYS A 370 -11.05 51.82 -34.87
C LYS A 370 -10.33 52.63 -33.79
N TYR A 371 -9.44 52.00 -33.02
CA TYR A 371 -8.64 52.67 -32.00
C TYR A 371 -7.70 53.72 -32.61
N GLU A 372 -6.96 53.37 -33.66
CA GLU A 372 -6.04 54.30 -34.33
C GLU A 372 -6.80 55.43 -35.07
N ASP A 373 -7.94 55.16 -35.72
CA ASP A 373 -8.77 56.21 -36.35
C ASP A 373 -9.27 57.25 -35.32
N LEU A 374 -9.74 56.80 -34.14
CA LEU A 374 -10.17 57.70 -33.07
C LEU A 374 -9.00 58.49 -32.45
N LYS A 375 -7.82 57.87 -32.38
CA LYS A 375 -6.58 58.50 -31.91
C LYS A 375 -6.10 59.57 -32.88
N GLU A 376 -6.10 59.29 -34.18
CA GLU A 376 -5.72 60.23 -35.24
C GLU A 376 -6.69 61.43 -35.31
N LYS A 377 -7.98 61.20 -35.03
CA LYS A 377 -8.99 62.26 -34.88
C LYS A 377 -8.87 63.06 -33.59
N GLY A 378 -7.94 62.72 -32.69
CA GLY A 378 -7.75 63.41 -31.41
C GLY A 378 -8.85 63.17 -30.38
N MET A 379 -9.64 62.10 -30.52
CA MET A 379 -10.80 61.80 -29.68
C MET A 379 -10.44 61.00 -28.41
N THR A 380 -9.23 61.17 -27.86
CA THR A 380 -8.66 60.31 -26.80
C THR A 380 -9.42 60.34 -25.47
N ASP A 381 -10.19 61.39 -25.19
CA ASP A 381 -11.01 61.49 -23.97
C ASP A 381 -12.44 60.94 -24.14
N SER A 382 -12.82 60.55 -25.36
CA SER A 382 -14.17 60.09 -25.66
C SER A 382 -14.47 58.71 -25.05
N SER A 383 -15.76 58.45 -24.78
CA SER A 383 -16.22 57.11 -24.37
C SER A 383 -15.97 56.06 -25.45
N GLU A 384 -16.02 56.46 -26.72
CA GLU A 384 -15.76 55.59 -27.87
C GLU A 384 -14.29 55.17 -27.95
N PHE A 385 -13.36 56.09 -27.70
CA PHE A 385 -11.92 55.79 -27.64
C PHE A 385 -11.61 54.82 -26.50
N LYS A 386 -12.14 55.08 -25.29
CA LYS A 386 -11.96 54.18 -24.14
C LYS A 386 -12.54 52.78 -24.39
N ALA A 387 -13.65 52.68 -25.12
CA ALA A 387 -14.24 51.40 -25.51
C ALA A 387 -13.34 50.66 -26.52
N ALA A 388 -12.82 51.36 -27.55
CA ALA A 388 -11.91 50.80 -28.53
C ALA A 388 -10.56 50.37 -27.89
N GLU A 389 -10.01 51.17 -26.99
CA GLU A 389 -8.82 50.84 -26.20
C GLU A 389 -9.03 49.55 -25.39
N LYS A 390 -10.20 49.42 -24.72
CA LYS A 390 -10.55 48.21 -23.99
C LYS A 390 -10.66 47.00 -24.92
N MET A 391 -11.31 47.13 -26.09
CA MET A 391 -11.40 46.07 -27.10
C MET A 391 -10.02 45.57 -27.53
N VAL A 392 -9.13 46.50 -27.92
CA VAL A 392 -7.75 46.19 -28.33
C VAL A 392 -7.00 45.49 -27.20
N LYS A 393 -7.06 46.02 -25.96
CA LYS A 393 -6.38 45.43 -24.80
C LYS A 393 -6.88 44.01 -24.50
N THR A 394 -8.19 43.78 -24.47
CA THR A 394 -8.75 42.44 -24.23
C THR A 394 -8.33 41.46 -25.34
N MET A 395 -8.31 41.88 -26.61
CA MET A 395 -7.85 41.03 -27.72
C MET A 395 -6.35 40.70 -27.65
N GLN A 396 -5.51 41.69 -27.30
CA GLN A 396 -4.08 41.45 -27.05
C GLN A 396 -3.87 40.45 -25.91
N ASN A 397 -4.67 40.57 -24.85
CA ASN A 397 -4.58 39.65 -23.72
C ASN A 397 -5.01 38.23 -24.10
N ILE A 398 -6.05 38.07 -24.92
CA ILE A 398 -6.47 36.77 -25.46
C ILE A 398 -5.36 36.17 -26.33
N PHE A 399 -4.74 36.99 -27.20
CA PHE A 399 -3.62 36.56 -28.05
C PHE A 399 -2.43 36.07 -27.22
N GLN A 400 -2.04 36.84 -26.20
CA GLN A 400 -0.94 36.49 -25.30
C GLN A 400 -1.22 35.22 -24.49
N MET A 401 -2.44 35.08 -23.94
CA MET A 401 -2.86 33.86 -23.23
C MET A 401 -2.77 32.62 -24.15
N LYS A 402 -3.27 32.74 -25.38
CA LYS A 402 -3.23 31.69 -26.40
C LYS A 402 -1.79 31.30 -26.74
N GLU A 403 -0.92 32.29 -27.02
CA GLU A 403 0.49 32.05 -27.31
C GLU A 403 1.21 31.35 -26.14
N ASN A 404 0.91 31.74 -24.90
CA ASN A 404 1.47 31.08 -23.72
C ASN A 404 1.07 29.60 -23.66
N ALA A 405 -0.21 29.29 -23.88
CA ALA A 405 -0.71 27.91 -23.89
C ALA A 405 -0.03 27.06 -24.99
N GLU A 406 0.20 27.63 -26.18
CA GLU A 406 0.94 27.00 -27.28
C GLU A 406 2.39 26.72 -26.85
N LYS A 407 3.09 27.69 -26.25
CA LYS A 407 4.48 27.55 -25.82
C LYS A 407 4.68 26.54 -24.69
N ILE A 408 3.79 26.52 -23.70
CA ILE A 408 3.75 25.49 -22.65
C ILE A 408 3.58 24.10 -23.29
N THR A 409 2.69 23.99 -24.27
CA THR A 409 2.40 22.74 -24.98
C THR A 409 3.58 22.27 -25.84
N GLU A 410 4.21 23.16 -26.60
CA GLU A 410 5.41 22.89 -27.40
C GLU A 410 6.58 22.42 -26.52
N ALA A 411 6.83 23.11 -25.40
CA ALA A 411 7.89 22.76 -24.46
C ALA A 411 7.69 21.34 -23.89
N TYR A 412 6.47 21.02 -23.46
CA TYR A 412 6.15 19.68 -22.96
C TYR A 412 6.26 18.60 -24.04
N ALA A 413 5.74 18.86 -25.25
CA ALA A 413 5.82 17.92 -26.38
C ALA A 413 7.27 17.63 -26.79
N LYS A 414 8.13 18.66 -26.80
CA LYS A 414 9.57 18.54 -27.07
C LYS A 414 10.29 17.71 -26.01
N ALA A 415 9.94 17.88 -24.74
CA ALA A 415 10.53 17.11 -23.64
C ALA A 415 10.10 15.63 -23.63
N ASN A 416 8.93 15.32 -24.21
CA ASN A 416 8.27 14.01 -24.08
C ASN A 416 8.04 13.27 -25.41
N ASP A 417 8.77 13.63 -26.47
CA ASP A 417 8.68 13.00 -27.81
C ASP A 417 7.21 12.92 -28.27
N GLY A 418 6.63 14.12 -28.47
CA GLY A 418 5.27 14.36 -28.95
C GLY A 418 4.20 14.44 -27.87
N GLY A 419 4.54 14.19 -26.59
CA GLY A 419 3.58 14.31 -25.48
C GLY A 419 2.44 13.28 -25.50
N ASN A 420 2.74 12.07 -25.96
CA ASN A 420 1.76 11.00 -26.15
C ASN A 420 1.25 10.41 -24.82
N LEU A 421 -0.07 10.43 -24.60
CA LEU A 421 -0.75 9.89 -23.41
C LEU A 421 -0.38 8.43 -23.12
N SER A 422 -0.14 7.64 -24.17
CA SER A 422 0.27 6.24 -24.01
C SER A 422 1.55 6.07 -23.18
N LYS A 423 2.44 7.08 -23.11
CA LYS A 423 3.63 7.04 -22.24
C LYS A 423 3.30 7.26 -20.77
N VAL A 424 2.36 8.15 -20.46
CA VAL A 424 1.88 8.39 -19.09
C VAL A 424 1.13 7.15 -18.59
N GLU A 425 0.30 6.54 -19.43
CA GLU A 425 -0.38 5.28 -19.14
C GLU A 425 0.61 4.13 -18.96
N ASP A 426 1.59 3.99 -19.84
CA ASP A 426 2.67 2.99 -19.75
C ASP A 426 3.52 3.20 -18.49
N ALA A 427 3.79 4.44 -18.08
CA ALA A 427 4.51 4.74 -16.84
C ALA A 427 3.72 4.33 -15.60
N ASN A 428 2.43 4.68 -15.53
CA ASN A 428 1.53 4.24 -14.46
C ASN A 428 1.45 2.70 -14.39
N LEU A 429 1.37 2.05 -15.56
CA LEU A 429 1.34 0.60 -15.66
C LEU A 429 2.65 -0.03 -15.15
N LYS A 430 3.80 0.52 -15.53
CA LYS A 430 5.11 0.06 -15.01
C LYS A 430 5.25 0.26 -13.51
N LEU A 431 4.82 1.40 -12.96
CA LEU A 431 4.85 1.64 -11.50
C LEU A 431 4.04 0.59 -10.74
N LYS A 432 2.85 0.22 -11.23
CA LYS A 432 2.06 -0.89 -10.68
C LYS A 432 2.85 -2.20 -10.64
N TYR A 433 3.61 -2.50 -11.70
CA TYR A 433 4.41 -3.72 -11.77
C TYR A 433 5.71 -3.66 -10.97
N ILE A 434 6.29 -2.47 -10.72
CA ILE A 434 7.45 -2.31 -9.84
C ILE A 434 7.11 -2.72 -8.40
N GLU A 435 5.94 -2.33 -7.88
CA GLU A 435 5.50 -2.77 -6.54
C GLU A 435 5.42 -4.30 -6.45
N LYS A 436 4.89 -4.95 -7.49
CA LYS A 436 4.84 -6.42 -7.58
C LYS A 436 6.21 -7.05 -7.69
N ALA A 437 7.12 -6.46 -8.46
CA ALA A 437 8.51 -6.93 -8.59
C ALA A 437 9.25 -6.81 -7.25
N LYS A 438 9.06 -5.71 -6.50
CA LYS A 438 9.59 -5.57 -5.13
C LYS A 438 9.07 -6.67 -4.22
N LYS A 439 7.76 -6.97 -4.26
CA LYS A 439 7.14 -8.07 -3.50
C LYS A 439 7.74 -9.42 -3.85
N LEU A 440 7.89 -9.71 -5.14
CA LEU A 440 8.46 -10.96 -5.64
C LEU A 440 9.89 -11.17 -5.16
N ASN A 441 10.70 -10.11 -5.19
CA ASN A 441 12.10 -10.12 -4.76
C ASN A 441 12.30 -9.92 -3.25
N LYS A 442 11.21 -9.96 -2.45
CA LYS A 442 11.23 -9.74 -0.99
C LYS A 442 11.90 -8.41 -0.58
N LEU A 443 11.78 -7.39 -1.41
CA LEU A 443 12.28 -6.04 -1.15
C LEU A 443 11.27 -5.25 -0.31
N THR A 444 11.75 -4.27 0.44
CA THR A 444 10.90 -3.37 1.22
C THR A 444 9.99 -2.56 0.30
N ILE A 445 8.68 -2.63 0.55
CA ILE A 445 7.67 -1.81 -0.12
C ILE A 445 7.32 -0.68 0.83
N LEU A 446 7.55 0.56 0.40
CA LEU A 446 7.17 1.73 1.16
C LEU A 446 5.64 1.90 1.13
N PRO A 447 4.96 2.06 2.28
CA PRO A 447 3.54 2.32 2.29
C PRO A 447 3.22 3.68 1.66
N LYS A 448 2.04 3.78 1.06
CA LYS A 448 1.53 5.06 0.55
C LYS A 448 1.26 6.00 1.72
N VAL A 449 1.79 7.21 1.64
CA VAL A 449 1.62 8.26 2.65
C VAL A 449 0.74 9.36 2.06
N GLY A 450 -0.29 9.77 2.78
CA GLY A 450 -1.15 10.89 2.41
C GLY A 450 -0.44 12.24 2.52
N ASP A 451 -1.05 13.28 1.93
CA ASP A 451 -0.47 14.63 1.90
C ASP A 451 -0.70 15.36 3.24
N ASP A 452 0.38 15.71 3.92
CA ASP A 452 0.39 16.54 5.12
C ASP A 452 0.49 18.04 4.80
N ALA A 453 0.54 18.88 5.84
CA ALA A 453 0.59 20.33 5.68
C ALA A 453 1.82 20.80 4.88
N TYR A 454 2.96 20.13 5.03
CA TYR A 454 4.18 20.49 4.30
C TYR A 454 4.05 20.16 2.82
N ILE A 455 3.59 18.96 2.49
CA ILE A 455 3.35 18.56 1.09
C ILE A 455 2.35 19.51 0.42
N ARG A 456 1.26 19.88 1.11
CA ARG A 456 0.28 20.84 0.59
C ARG A 456 0.89 22.22 0.37
N SER A 457 1.77 22.68 1.27
CA SER A 457 2.46 23.97 1.09
C SER A 457 3.30 24.02 -0.20
N ILE A 458 3.95 22.90 -0.58
CA ILE A 458 4.67 22.80 -1.85
C ILE A 458 3.71 22.87 -3.03
N ASP A 459 2.59 22.14 -2.98
CA ASP A 459 1.57 22.18 -4.04
C ASP A 459 0.96 23.57 -4.20
N ASP A 460 0.72 24.27 -3.08
CA ASP A 460 0.21 25.64 -3.07
C ASP A 460 1.22 26.62 -3.67
N SER A 461 2.51 26.50 -3.34
CA SER A 461 3.57 27.31 -3.96
C SER A 461 3.68 27.04 -5.47
N LEU A 462 3.66 25.76 -5.88
CA LEU A 462 3.67 25.39 -7.31
C LEU A 462 2.48 26.02 -8.04
N LYS A 463 1.28 25.93 -7.46
CA LYS A 463 0.06 26.50 -8.03
C LYS A 463 0.13 28.03 -8.12
N LYS A 464 0.55 28.72 -7.04
CA LYS A 464 0.72 30.18 -7.04
C LYS A 464 1.71 30.65 -8.12
N LEU A 465 2.83 29.94 -8.25
CA LEU A 465 3.82 30.24 -9.29
C LEU A 465 3.26 30.00 -10.69
N SER A 466 2.62 28.85 -10.95
CA SER A 466 1.99 28.57 -12.25
C SER A 466 0.91 29.58 -12.61
N ASP A 467 0.05 29.97 -11.67
CA ASP A 467 -1.00 30.97 -11.87
C ASP A 467 -0.40 32.34 -12.24
N SER A 468 0.63 32.79 -11.51
CA SER A 468 1.31 34.06 -11.76
C SER A 468 2.14 34.08 -13.06
N LEU A 469 2.73 32.95 -13.46
CA LEU A 469 3.45 32.84 -14.74
C LEU A 469 2.49 32.86 -15.93
N ALA A 470 1.35 32.17 -15.82
CA ALA A 470 0.31 32.18 -16.83
C ALA A 470 -0.27 33.59 -17.02
N ASP A 471 -0.55 34.29 -15.92
CA ASP A 471 -1.07 35.65 -15.94
C ASP A 471 -0.07 36.69 -16.51
N CYS A 472 1.21 36.62 -16.18
CA CYS A 472 2.20 37.56 -16.73
C CYS A 472 2.76 37.15 -18.09
N ASN A 473 2.16 36.17 -18.77
CA ASN A 473 2.60 35.64 -20.05
C ASN A 473 4.10 35.25 -20.07
N VAL A 474 4.62 34.71 -18.97
CA VAL A 474 6.02 34.28 -18.89
C VAL A 474 6.17 32.92 -19.55
N LYS A 475 6.84 32.89 -20.69
CA LYS A 475 7.02 31.65 -21.47
C LYS A 475 8.23 30.83 -20.96
N PRO A 476 8.21 29.49 -21.13
CA PRO A 476 9.32 28.64 -20.68
C PRO A 476 10.70 29.04 -21.24
N ASP A 477 10.76 29.40 -22.52
CA ASP A 477 11.97 29.80 -23.23
C ASP A 477 12.52 31.16 -22.78
N GLU A 478 11.64 32.13 -22.47
CA GLU A 478 12.01 33.43 -21.90
C GLU A 478 12.69 33.26 -20.53
N SER A 479 12.18 32.35 -19.69
CA SER A 479 12.74 32.07 -18.37
C SER A 479 13.98 31.15 -18.39
N LYS A 480 14.38 30.66 -19.57
CA LYS A 480 15.45 29.65 -19.75
C LYS A 480 15.21 28.38 -18.92
N ASP A 481 13.95 27.96 -18.87
CA ASP A 481 13.43 26.84 -18.08
C ASP A 481 13.68 26.99 -16.56
N SER A 482 13.83 28.21 -16.03
CA SER A 482 14.20 28.40 -14.62
C SER A 482 13.10 27.92 -13.68
N TYR A 483 11.84 28.22 -14.03
CA TYR A 483 10.67 27.83 -13.26
C TYR A 483 10.33 26.35 -13.41
N GLU A 484 10.58 25.77 -14.58
CA GLU A 484 10.40 24.35 -14.90
C GLU A 484 11.39 23.51 -14.08
N LYS A 485 12.65 23.95 -13.98
CA LYS A 485 13.67 23.32 -13.13
C LYS A 485 13.31 23.42 -11.65
N LEU A 486 12.76 24.55 -11.21
CA LEU A 486 12.27 24.72 -9.84
C LEU A 486 11.11 23.76 -9.57
N ALA A 487 10.12 23.69 -10.47
CA ALA A 487 8.96 22.82 -10.34
C ALA A 487 9.35 21.35 -10.27
N ALA A 488 10.21 20.88 -11.20
CA ALA A 488 10.74 19.52 -11.18
C ALA A 488 11.46 19.20 -9.86
N SER A 489 12.29 20.13 -9.36
CA SER A 489 13.02 19.94 -8.10
C SER A 489 12.08 19.89 -6.90
N LEU A 490 10.99 20.66 -6.90
CA LEU A 490 9.98 20.65 -5.83
C LEU A 490 9.16 19.36 -5.81
N MET A 491 8.76 18.85 -6.98
CA MET A 491 8.06 17.57 -7.08
C MET A 491 8.94 16.41 -6.62
N GLU A 492 10.22 16.43 -6.99
CA GLU A 492 11.22 15.49 -6.45
C GLU A 492 11.33 15.60 -4.93
N HIS A 493 11.35 16.81 -4.39
CA HIS A 493 11.45 17.05 -2.95
C HIS A 493 10.25 16.48 -2.20
N LYS A 494 9.05 16.72 -2.72
CA LYS A 494 7.80 16.14 -2.23
C LYS A 494 7.85 14.61 -2.24
N ARG A 495 8.36 14.00 -3.32
CA ARG A 495 8.50 12.53 -3.44
C ARG A 495 9.47 11.96 -2.42
N ILE A 496 10.67 12.52 -2.30
CA ILE A 496 11.67 12.07 -1.31
C ILE A 496 11.12 12.24 0.12
N TYR A 497 10.43 13.34 0.40
CA TYR A 497 9.80 13.56 1.71
C TYR A 497 8.76 12.48 2.02
N LYS A 498 7.90 12.10 1.06
CA LYS A 498 6.96 10.97 1.22
C LYS A 498 7.69 9.66 1.51
N LYS A 499 8.83 9.39 0.85
CA LYS A 499 9.67 8.22 1.14
C LYS A 499 10.22 8.23 2.58
N ILE A 500 10.59 9.40 3.13
CA ILE A 500 10.99 9.55 4.55
C ILE A 500 9.83 9.19 5.48
N ARG A 501 8.63 9.75 5.25
CA ARG A 501 7.45 9.48 6.09
C ARG A 501 7.03 8.00 6.01
N ALA A 502 7.17 7.39 4.84
CA ALA A 502 6.91 5.97 4.65
C ALA A 502 7.90 5.11 5.45
N ALA A 503 9.20 5.44 5.40
CA ALA A 503 10.22 4.78 6.20
C ALA A 503 9.99 4.92 7.71
N GLU A 504 9.53 6.09 8.18
CA GLU A 504 9.14 6.30 9.58
C GLU A 504 7.99 5.40 10.01
N SER A 505 6.95 5.25 9.17
CA SER A 505 5.82 4.38 9.46
C SER A 505 6.21 2.89 9.56
N LEU A 506 7.27 2.50 8.84
CA LEU A 506 7.87 1.16 8.93
C LEU A 506 8.89 1.02 10.06
N SER A 507 9.23 2.11 10.76
CA SER A 507 10.34 2.17 11.73
C SER A 507 11.68 1.70 11.12
N ASP A 508 11.94 2.03 9.85
CA ASP A 508 13.20 1.72 9.15
C ASP A 508 14.15 2.93 9.18
N ASP A 509 14.98 2.99 10.22
CA ASP A 509 15.93 4.09 10.44
C ASP A 509 16.97 4.21 9.30
N LYS A 510 17.33 3.11 8.63
CA LYS A 510 18.31 3.13 7.53
C LYS A 510 17.73 3.77 6.28
N LEU A 511 16.50 3.40 5.90
CA LEU A 511 15.79 4.03 4.78
C LEU A 511 15.51 5.51 5.09
N LYS A 512 15.09 5.83 6.32
CA LYS A 512 14.91 7.22 6.75
C LYS A 512 16.19 8.03 6.57
N GLU A 513 17.35 7.52 6.99
CA GLU A 513 18.63 8.20 6.84
C GLU A 513 19.00 8.38 5.35
N LYS A 514 18.85 7.34 4.52
CA LYS A 514 19.10 7.39 3.07
C LYS A 514 18.29 8.52 2.42
N TYR A 515 16.98 8.55 2.64
CA TYR A 515 16.10 9.54 2.02
C TYR A 515 16.30 10.94 2.61
N THR A 516 16.66 11.07 3.89
CA THR A 516 17.03 12.37 4.48
C THR A 516 18.27 12.97 3.82
N LYS A 517 19.27 12.16 3.47
CA LYS A 517 20.44 12.62 2.69
C LYS A 517 20.06 13.07 1.29
N GLN A 518 19.23 12.30 0.59
CA GLN A 518 18.72 12.68 -0.73
C GLN A 518 17.91 13.99 -0.67
N LEU A 519 17.06 14.17 0.34
CA LEU A 519 16.26 15.38 0.53
C LEU A 519 17.15 16.62 0.69
N ALA A 520 18.24 16.50 1.45
CA ALA A 520 19.20 17.58 1.65
C ALA A 520 19.96 17.96 0.36
N THR A 521 20.34 16.96 -0.45
CA THR A 521 20.92 17.20 -1.78
C THR A 521 19.93 17.94 -2.67
N ASN A 522 18.67 17.49 -2.71
CA ASN A 522 17.65 18.10 -3.55
C ASN A 522 17.26 19.53 -3.07
N ALA A 523 17.25 19.79 -1.75
CA ALA A 523 17.07 21.14 -1.22
C ALA A 523 18.13 22.13 -1.73
N SER A 524 19.37 21.66 -1.94
CA SER A 524 20.44 22.47 -2.51
C SER A 524 20.20 22.78 -4.00
N ALA A 525 19.64 21.81 -4.75
CA ALA A 525 19.22 22.02 -6.13
C ALA A 525 18.07 23.05 -6.21
N ILE A 526 17.08 22.97 -5.31
CA ILE A 526 16.00 23.95 -5.21
C ILE A 526 16.55 25.34 -4.92
N LYS A 527 17.47 25.49 -3.96
CA LYS A 527 18.08 26.79 -3.64
C LYS A 527 18.76 27.42 -4.86
N LYS A 528 19.42 26.60 -5.69
CA LYS A 528 20.00 27.04 -6.97
C LYS A 528 18.92 27.46 -7.96
N ALA A 529 17.84 26.68 -8.11
CA ALA A 529 16.73 26.99 -9.00
C ALA A 529 16.00 28.29 -8.58
N VAL A 530 15.74 28.48 -7.28
CA VAL A 530 15.19 29.72 -6.73
C VAL A 530 16.08 30.92 -7.06
N LYS A 531 17.40 30.80 -6.91
CA LYS A 531 18.34 31.88 -7.27
C LYS A 531 18.26 32.25 -8.75
N ASN A 532 18.08 31.27 -9.63
CA ASN A 532 17.92 31.50 -11.06
C ASN A 532 16.60 32.23 -11.35
N CYS A 533 15.49 31.79 -10.73
CA CYS A 533 14.20 32.46 -10.85
C CYS A 533 14.29 33.92 -10.38
N LYS A 534 14.88 34.18 -9.20
CA LYS A 534 15.09 35.56 -8.70
C LYS A 534 15.96 36.41 -9.62
N SER A 535 16.94 35.82 -10.30
CA SER A 535 17.76 36.55 -11.27
C SER A 535 16.93 36.96 -12.49
N PHE A 536 16.08 36.05 -12.98
CA PHE A 536 15.14 36.33 -14.07
C PHE A 536 14.18 37.48 -13.70
N GLU A 537 13.57 37.43 -12.52
CA GLU A 537 12.66 38.48 -12.01
C GLU A 537 13.33 39.85 -11.87
N LYS A 538 14.66 39.89 -11.65
CA LYS A 538 15.42 41.15 -11.56
C LYS A 538 15.84 41.70 -12.92
N SER A 539 15.98 40.82 -13.91
CA SER A 539 16.45 41.18 -15.26
C SER A 539 15.31 41.52 -16.22
N THR A 540 14.07 41.25 -15.84
CA THR A 540 12.88 41.52 -16.65
C THR A 540 12.18 42.77 -16.13
N GLU A 541 11.71 43.62 -17.04
CA GLU A 541 10.79 44.70 -16.66
C GLU A 541 9.52 44.07 -16.08
N LYS A 542 8.89 44.75 -15.12
CA LYS A 542 7.64 44.28 -14.54
C LYS A 542 6.57 44.29 -15.63
N THR A 543 6.28 43.13 -16.19
CA THR A 543 5.11 42.96 -17.06
C THR A 543 3.85 43.08 -16.19
N GLU A 544 2.92 43.93 -16.61
CA GLU A 544 1.57 43.90 -16.05
C GLU A 544 0.95 42.53 -16.37
N GLY A 545 0.31 41.89 -15.39
CA GLY A 545 -0.44 40.66 -15.64
C GLY A 545 -1.62 40.91 -16.57
N LEU A 546 -1.95 39.92 -17.40
CA LEU A 546 -3.11 39.90 -18.29
C LEU A 546 -4.42 40.21 -17.55
N ILE A 547 -4.52 39.79 -16.29
CA ILE A 547 -5.68 39.97 -15.40
C ILE A 547 -5.31 40.71 -14.10
N ALA A 548 -4.25 41.53 -14.15
CA ALA A 548 -3.73 42.34 -13.04
C ALA A 548 -3.22 41.57 -11.81
N GLY A 549 -2.71 40.35 -11.98
CA GLY A 549 -2.07 39.60 -10.90
C GLY A 549 -0.64 40.05 -10.56
N GLU A 550 -0.10 39.49 -9.47
CA GLU A 550 1.22 39.84 -8.97
C GLU A 550 2.34 39.38 -9.92
N SER A 551 3.07 40.34 -10.49
CA SER A 551 4.21 40.08 -11.37
C SER A 551 5.53 39.82 -10.66
N ASN A 552 5.66 40.21 -9.38
CA ASN A 552 6.86 40.00 -8.58
C ASN A 552 6.73 38.75 -7.71
N ARG A 553 7.38 37.67 -8.11
CA ARG A 553 7.31 36.36 -7.41
C ARG A 553 8.35 36.20 -6.30
N ILE A 554 9.17 37.22 -6.03
CA ILE A 554 10.29 37.12 -5.07
C ILE A 554 9.82 36.71 -3.67
N GLY A 555 8.72 37.28 -3.18
CA GLY A 555 8.17 36.93 -1.86
C GLY A 555 7.79 35.45 -1.73
N THR A 556 7.08 34.91 -2.73
CA THR A 556 6.74 33.48 -2.80
C THR A 556 8.00 32.60 -2.87
N LEU A 557 9.03 33.04 -3.59
CA LEU A 557 10.32 32.34 -3.70
C LEU A 557 11.14 32.38 -2.40
N ASP A 558 11.04 33.47 -1.62
CA ASP A 558 11.63 33.60 -0.28
C ASP A 558 10.93 32.67 0.72
N GLU A 559 9.60 32.75 0.83
CA GLU A 559 8.79 31.90 1.71
C GLU A 559 9.05 30.41 1.44
N LEU A 560 9.07 30.02 0.16
CA LEU A 560 9.40 28.66 -0.26
C LEU A 560 10.77 28.22 0.24
N SER A 561 11.78 29.07 0.10
CA SER A 561 13.16 28.75 0.51
C SER A 561 13.28 28.57 2.02
N GLU A 562 12.64 29.46 2.80
CA GLU A 562 12.65 29.40 4.27
C GLU A 562 11.94 28.14 4.80
N ASN A 563 10.77 27.81 4.24
CA ASN A 563 10.00 26.63 4.62
C ASN A 563 10.77 25.32 4.34
N LEU A 564 11.48 25.26 3.21
CA LEU A 564 12.32 24.12 2.83
C LEU A 564 13.51 23.95 3.79
N GLU A 565 14.24 25.04 4.08
CA GLU A 565 15.41 25.01 4.98
C GLU A 565 15.00 24.59 6.40
N SER A 566 13.89 25.13 6.92
CA SER A 566 13.32 24.77 8.22
C SER A 566 12.98 23.27 8.29
N THR A 567 12.28 22.75 7.29
CA THR A 567 11.86 21.34 7.25
C THR A 567 13.04 20.38 7.17
N VAL A 568 14.03 20.67 6.31
CA VAL A 568 15.25 19.86 6.21
C VAL A 568 16.03 19.87 7.54
N SER A 569 16.08 21.01 8.24
CA SER A 569 16.70 21.12 9.57
C SER A 569 15.98 20.25 10.60
N ILE A 570 14.64 20.34 10.68
CA ILE A 570 13.82 19.53 11.59
C ILE A 570 14.03 18.03 11.34
N LEU A 571 14.04 17.59 10.08
CA LEU A 571 14.22 16.18 9.74
C LEU A 571 15.63 15.66 10.06
N LYS A 572 16.67 16.47 9.83
CA LYS A 572 18.05 16.13 10.24
C LYS A 572 18.15 15.98 11.76
N ASN A 573 17.49 16.86 12.51
CA ASN A 573 17.51 16.85 13.97
C ASN A 573 16.65 15.73 14.57
N SER A 574 15.52 15.36 13.94
CA SER A 574 14.64 14.28 14.42
C SER A 574 15.25 12.88 14.23
N ALA A 575 16.09 12.68 13.19
CA ALA A 575 16.89 11.46 13.07
C ALA A 575 17.83 11.26 14.28
N ALA A 576 18.27 12.36 14.89
CA ALA A 576 19.13 12.38 16.08
C ALA A 576 18.37 12.36 17.42
N GLU A 577 17.04 12.46 17.44
CA GLU A 577 16.29 12.64 18.69
C GLU A 577 16.43 11.42 19.62
N VAL A 578 16.75 11.71 20.88
CA VAL A 578 16.96 10.75 21.97
C VAL A 578 15.77 10.82 22.91
N SER A 579 14.98 9.74 23.00
CA SER A 579 13.77 9.65 23.82
C SER A 579 13.74 8.35 24.62
N PHE A 580 12.93 8.30 25.69
CA PHE A 580 12.75 7.08 26.48
C PHE A 580 12.24 5.93 25.63
N ASP A 581 11.29 6.20 24.72
CA ASP A 581 10.70 5.18 23.85
C ASP A 581 11.72 4.61 22.86
N LYS A 582 12.53 5.49 22.23
CA LYS A 582 13.63 5.04 21.38
C LYS A 582 14.65 4.23 22.17
N TYR A 583 14.98 4.66 23.39
CA TYR A 583 15.92 3.95 24.25
C TYR A 583 15.39 2.56 24.68
N ILE A 584 14.11 2.45 25.02
CA ILE A 584 13.44 1.17 25.35
C ILE A 584 13.44 0.24 24.12
N ARG A 585 13.11 0.76 22.94
CA ARG A 585 13.15 0.02 21.67
C ARG A 585 14.54 -0.53 21.35
N LEU A 586 15.57 0.29 21.55
CA LEU A 586 16.97 -0.07 21.29
C LEU A 586 17.57 -1.05 22.30
N HIS A 587 16.86 -1.35 23.39
CA HIS A 587 17.29 -2.32 24.40
C HIS A 587 16.31 -3.48 24.57
N SER A 588 15.37 -3.67 23.64
CA SER A 588 14.37 -4.75 23.67
C SER A 588 14.29 -5.49 22.32
N GLY A 589 13.57 -6.61 22.29
CA GLY A 589 13.36 -7.43 21.09
C GLY A 589 14.65 -7.84 20.40
N LYS A 590 14.75 -7.56 19.09
CA LYS A 590 15.96 -7.86 18.29
C LYS A 590 17.21 -7.12 18.77
N TYR A 591 17.05 -6.03 19.55
CA TYR A 591 18.14 -5.23 20.10
C TYR A 591 18.41 -5.52 21.59
N SER A 592 17.76 -6.52 22.18
CA SER A 592 17.93 -6.89 23.59
C SER A 592 19.32 -7.41 23.98
N GLY A 593 20.28 -7.50 23.05
CA GLY A 593 21.61 -8.06 23.27
C GLY A 593 21.72 -9.51 22.78
N LYS A 594 22.96 -9.93 22.51
CA LYS A 594 23.29 -11.26 21.94
C LYS A 594 23.61 -12.27 23.04
N THR A 595 24.15 -11.82 24.17
CA THR A 595 24.53 -12.69 25.29
C THR A 595 23.47 -12.71 26.39
N VAL A 596 23.47 -13.77 27.22
CA VAL A 596 22.61 -13.88 28.41
C VAL A 596 22.83 -12.71 29.37
N GLY A 597 24.08 -12.29 29.55
CA GLY A 597 24.43 -11.15 30.41
C GLY A 597 23.86 -9.83 29.88
N GLU A 598 24.05 -9.55 28.59
CA GLU A 598 23.50 -8.34 27.95
C GLU A 598 21.97 -8.28 28.05
N LYS A 599 21.29 -9.40 27.83
CA LYS A 599 19.83 -9.49 27.94
C LYS A 599 19.34 -9.15 29.35
N LYS A 600 20.00 -9.68 30.39
CA LYS A 600 19.68 -9.37 31.80
C LYS A 600 19.90 -7.89 32.13
N THR A 601 21.03 -7.32 31.70
CA THR A 601 21.31 -5.88 31.89
C THR A 601 20.31 -5.00 31.14
N ASN A 602 19.88 -5.43 29.94
CA ASN A 602 18.93 -4.67 29.14
C ASN A 602 17.51 -4.72 29.71
N ILE A 603 17.10 -5.80 30.38
CA ILE A 603 15.87 -5.82 31.19
C ILE A 603 15.93 -4.69 32.24
N ALA A 604 17.03 -4.58 33.01
CA ALA A 604 17.17 -3.53 34.02
C ALA A 604 17.11 -2.12 33.41
N LYS A 605 17.77 -1.89 32.26
CA LYS A 605 17.73 -0.62 31.53
C LYS A 605 16.35 -0.24 31.03
N VAL A 606 15.59 -1.20 30.50
CA VAL A 606 14.22 -0.96 30.02
C VAL A 606 13.30 -0.64 31.19
N ILE A 607 13.40 -1.37 32.31
CA ILE A 607 12.63 -1.09 33.52
C ILE A 607 12.96 0.31 34.07
N ALA A 608 14.24 0.68 34.10
CA ALA A 608 14.70 1.99 34.54
C ALA A 608 14.17 3.12 33.64
N ALA A 609 14.31 2.98 32.32
CA ALA A 609 13.82 3.95 31.35
C ALA A 609 12.30 4.12 31.44
N TYR A 610 11.56 3.02 31.58
CA TYR A 610 10.11 3.05 31.76
C TYR A 610 9.70 3.72 33.08
N SER A 611 10.40 3.44 34.18
CA SER A 611 10.12 4.02 35.49
C SER A 611 10.35 5.54 35.49
N LEU A 612 11.49 6.00 34.95
CA LEU A 612 11.81 7.43 34.84
C LEU A 612 10.83 8.17 33.91
N LYS A 613 10.38 7.51 32.83
CA LYS A 613 9.32 8.04 31.96
C LYS A 613 8.01 8.23 32.74
N LYS A 614 7.60 7.23 33.52
CA LYS A 614 6.35 7.27 34.31
C LYS A 614 6.40 8.33 35.42
N GLU A 615 7.58 8.63 35.94
CA GLU A 615 7.81 9.71 36.91
C GLU A 615 7.88 11.10 36.28
N GLY A 616 7.76 11.23 34.95
CA GLY A 616 7.83 12.51 34.24
C GLY A 616 9.23 13.14 34.24
N LYS A 617 10.29 12.35 34.43
CA LYS A 617 11.68 12.85 34.40
C LYS A 617 12.08 13.20 32.96
N LYS A 618 13.01 14.15 32.78
CA LYS A 618 13.61 14.44 31.47
C LYS A 618 14.50 13.26 31.03
N PHE A 619 14.59 13.04 29.72
CA PHE A 619 15.42 11.96 29.18
C PHE A 619 16.91 12.19 29.49
N SER A 620 17.55 11.18 30.09
CA SER A 620 18.97 11.21 30.46
C SER A 620 19.52 9.79 30.51
N VAL A 621 20.42 9.45 29.60
CA VAL A 621 21.06 8.13 29.55
C VAL A 621 21.81 7.82 30.85
N LYS A 622 22.44 8.84 31.45
CA LYS A 622 23.16 8.74 32.72
C LYS A 622 22.22 8.33 33.87
N ASP A 623 21.05 8.95 33.96
CA ASP A 623 20.08 8.65 35.00
C ASP A 623 19.43 7.28 34.80
N ILE A 624 19.17 6.90 33.54
CA ILE A 624 18.71 5.56 33.19
C ILE A 624 19.73 4.50 33.65
N HIS A 625 21.03 4.68 33.37
CA HIS A 625 22.06 3.74 33.79
C HIS A 625 22.19 3.66 35.31
N LYS A 626 22.10 4.80 36.02
CA LYS A 626 22.12 4.82 37.49
C LYS A 626 20.94 4.03 38.05
N ALA A 627 19.72 4.32 37.59
CA ALA A 627 18.52 3.62 38.03
C ALA A 627 18.54 2.13 37.64
N ALA A 628 19.08 1.79 36.47
CA ALA A 628 19.22 0.40 36.03
C ALA A 628 20.12 -0.41 36.96
N ASN A 629 21.25 0.16 37.41
CA ASN A 629 22.12 -0.51 38.38
C ASN A 629 21.41 -0.77 39.72
N GLU A 630 20.67 0.22 40.22
CA GLU A 630 19.88 0.09 41.45
C GLU A 630 18.79 -1.00 41.31
N ILE A 631 18.09 -1.01 40.17
CA ILE A 631 17.07 -2.02 39.85
C ILE A 631 17.69 -3.42 39.70
N GLU A 632 18.82 -3.55 39.02
CA GLU A 632 19.51 -4.83 38.82
C GLU A 632 19.92 -5.46 40.16
N GLU A 633 20.41 -4.63 41.10
CA GLU A 633 20.80 -5.06 42.44
C GLU A 633 19.57 -5.44 43.29
N PHE A 634 18.58 -4.55 43.36
CA PHE A 634 17.41 -4.67 44.23
C PHE A 634 16.42 -5.76 43.80
N TYR A 635 16.28 -5.99 42.49
CA TYR A 635 15.47 -7.07 41.91
C TYR A 635 16.28 -8.31 41.55
N CYS A 636 17.55 -8.39 41.96
CA CYS A 636 18.39 -9.57 41.76
C CYS A 636 18.44 -10.08 40.30
N ILE A 637 18.25 -9.22 39.29
CA ILE A 637 18.02 -9.62 37.88
C ILE A 637 19.17 -10.48 37.36
N LYS A 638 20.42 -10.11 37.70
CA LYS A 638 21.61 -10.85 37.31
C LYS A 638 21.66 -12.26 37.90
N THR A 639 21.30 -12.37 39.17
CA THR A 639 21.38 -13.60 39.98
C THR A 639 20.07 -14.40 40.00
N ASN A 640 19.03 -13.94 39.30
CA ASN A 640 17.73 -14.59 39.32
C ASN A 640 17.85 -16.02 38.75
N PRO A 641 17.52 -17.06 39.54
CA PRO A 641 17.62 -18.46 39.12
C PRO A 641 16.69 -18.81 37.96
N ASP A 642 15.60 -18.07 37.77
CA ASP A 642 14.67 -18.26 36.66
C ASP A 642 15.29 -17.97 35.28
N TYR A 643 16.43 -17.27 35.26
CA TYR A 643 17.22 -17.00 34.06
C TYR A 643 18.51 -17.82 34.00
N ASP A 644 18.64 -18.87 34.81
CA ASP A 644 19.78 -19.79 34.72
C ASP A 644 19.61 -20.68 33.49
N THR A 645 20.37 -20.38 32.43
CA THR A 645 20.32 -21.15 31.18
C THR A 645 20.80 -22.59 31.32
N LYS A 646 21.56 -22.92 32.38
CA LYS A 646 21.96 -24.30 32.68
C LYS A 646 20.82 -25.10 33.31
N LYS A 647 19.76 -24.44 33.78
CA LYS A 647 18.57 -25.04 34.41
C LYS A 647 17.29 -24.79 33.61
N GLY A 648 17.40 -24.56 32.30
CA GLY A 648 16.25 -24.36 31.41
C GLY A 648 15.72 -22.91 31.32
N GLY A 649 16.31 -21.94 32.02
CA GLY A 649 15.86 -20.54 32.01
C GLY A 649 16.05 -19.75 30.70
N LYS A 650 16.55 -20.41 29.63
CA LYS A 650 16.81 -19.77 28.33
C LYS A 650 15.52 -19.30 27.66
N GLU A 651 14.48 -20.13 27.66
CA GLU A 651 13.21 -19.79 27.00
C GLU A 651 12.52 -18.61 27.68
N ARG A 652 12.49 -18.62 29.02
CA ARG A 652 11.94 -17.50 29.79
C ARG A 652 12.69 -16.19 29.55
N LEU A 653 14.02 -16.22 29.46
CA LEU A 653 14.80 -15.02 29.14
C LEU A 653 14.52 -14.52 27.71
N MET A 654 14.33 -15.43 26.75
CA MET A 654 13.96 -15.05 25.38
C MET A 654 12.55 -14.46 25.32
N ASP A 655 11.59 -15.05 26.02
CA ASP A 655 10.22 -14.52 26.09
C ASP A 655 10.17 -13.16 26.80
N ALA A 656 10.87 -13.01 27.93
CA ALA A 656 11.01 -11.75 28.64
C ALA A 656 11.62 -10.63 27.78
N THR A 657 12.50 -10.97 26.83
CA THR A 657 13.23 -9.99 26.02
C THR A 657 12.70 -9.82 24.60
N LYS A 658 11.59 -10.49 24.22
CA LYS A 658 11.09 -10.53 22.84
C LYS A 658 10.57 -9.19 22.31
N ASP A 659 10.06 -8.33 23.18
CA ASP A 659 9.56 -6.99 22.85
C ASP A 659 9.49 -6.10 24.11
N GLU A 660 9.15 -4.83 23.90
CA GLU A 660 9.05 -3.80 24.96
C GLU A 660 8.01 -4.17 26.03
N LYS A 661 6.83 -4.64 25.61
CA LYS A 661 5.74 -5.01 26.52
C LYS A 661 6.12 -6.18 27.41
N SER A 662 6.90 -7.12 26.88
CA SER A 662 7.35 -8.32 27.58
C SER A 662 8.39 -7.98 28.63
N MET A 663 9.32 -7.07 28.35
CA MET A 663 10.28 -6.59 29.35
C MET A 663 9.61 -5.81 30.48
N ILE A 664 8.60 -4.98 30.16
CA ILE A 664 7.82 -4.25 31.17
C ILE A 664 6.99 -5.23 32.02
N ARG A 665 6.38 -6.24 31.41
CA ARG A 665 5.64 -7.29 32.12
C ARG A 665 6.57 -8.11 33.01
N GLU A 666 7.76 -8.42 32.52
CA GLU A 666 8.74 -9.17 33.29
C GLU A 666 9.20 -8.40 34.53
N ALA A 667 9.20 -7.07 34.51
CA ALA A 667 9.40 -6.25 35.71
C ALA A 667 8.41 -6.58 36.83
N VAL A 668 7.13 -6.76 36.48
CA VAL A 668 6.07 -7.14 37.41
C VAL A 668 6.28 -8.58 37.86
N ASN A 669 6.60 -9.50 36.95
CA ASN A 669 6.87 -10.90 37.29
C ASN A 669 8.05 -11.06 38.26
N ILE A 670 9.15 -10.34 38.04
CA ILE A 670 10.31 -10.35 38.95
C ILE A 670 9.91 -9.79 40.32
N ARG A 671 9.17 -8.68 40.35
CA ARG A 671 8.69 -8.06 41.59
C ARG A 671 7.80 -9.00 42.39
N VAL A 672 6.77 -9.58 41.77
CA VAL A 672 5.85 -10.53 42.41
C VAL A 672 6.56 -11.83 42.76
N GLY A 673 7.49 -12.27 41.92
CA GLY A 673 8.36 -13.42 42.15
C GLY A 673 9.16 -13.27 43.45
N LEU A 674 9.79 -12.11 43.66
CA LEU A 674 10.64 -11.86 44.82
C LEU A 674 9.88 -11.39 46.07
N TYR A 675 8.85 -10.56 45.93
CA TYR A 675 8.21 -9.89 47.06
C TYR A 675 6.73 -10.25 47.25
N GLY A 676 6.14 -11.05 46.36
CA GLY A 676 4.77 -11.55 46.50
C GLY A 676 4.67 -12.65 47.56
N ILE A 677 3.53 -12.69 48.26
CA ILE A 677 3.24 -13.71 49.27
C ILE A 677 3.08 -15.08 48.59
N LYS A 678 3.72 -16.10 49.15
CA LYS A 678 3.67 -17.48 48.64
C LYS A 678 2.61 -18.31 49.36
N ASN A 679 2.12 -19.34 48.67
CA ASN A 679 1.19 -20.35 49.21
C ASN A 679 -0.12 -19.76 49.77
N GLY A 680 -0.58 -18.62 49.23
CA GLY A 680 -1.86 -18.01 49.60
C GLY A 680 -1.95 -17.48 51.04
N LYS A 681 -0.83 -17.37 51.76
CA LYS A 681 -0.78 -17.01 53.18
C LYS A 681 -0.94 -15.50 53.46
N TYR A 682 -1.84 -14.83 52.74
CA TYR A 682 -2.07 -13.39 52.84
C TYR A 682 -2.56 -12.98 54.24
N ASP A 683 -3.54 -13.70 54.79
CA ASP A 683 -4.12 -13.40 56.10
C ASP A 683 -3.11 -13.61 57.24
N ASP A 684 -2.33 -14.68 57.16
CA ASP A 684 -1.26 -14.95 58.12
C ASP A 684 -0.18 -13.86 58.08
N PHE A 685 0.20 -13.40 56.88
CA PHE A 685 1.14 -12.29 56.73
C PHE A 685 0.57 -11.00 57.36
N VAL A 686 -0.69 -10.67 57.06
CA VAL A 686 -1.35 -9.47 57.61
C VAL A 686 -1.44 -9.55 59.13
N ARG A 687 -1.76 -10.73 59.69
CA ARG A 687 -1.79 -10.96 61.14
C ARG A 687 -0.42 -10.76 61.78
N ASP A 688 0.63 -11.30 61.18
CA ASP A 688 2.01 -11.15 61.69
C ASP A 688 2.46 -9.67 61.60
N MET A 689 2.14 -8.97 60.50
CA MET A 689 2.42 -7.53 60.35
C MET A 689 1.60 -6.66 61.31
N ASN A 690 0.34 -6.99 61.59
CA ASN A 690 -0.46 -6.32 62.62
C ASN A 690 0.13 -6.54 64.01
N THR A 691 0.52 -7.78 64.32
CA THR A 691 1.19 -8.09 65.59
C THR A 691 2.47 -7.26 65.75
N LEU A 692 3.27 -7.14 64.67
CA LEU A 692 4.45 -6.27 64.68
C LEU A 692 4.05 -4.79 64.88
N LYS A 693 3.11 -4.27 64.09
CA LYS A 693 2.62 -2.87 64.21
C LYS A 693 2.25 -2.54 65.64
N ASP A 694 1.45 -3.38 66.28
CA ASP A 694 0.94 -3.16 67.64
C ASP A 694 2.05 -3.32 68.69
N SER A 695 3.06 -4.13 68.38
CA SER A 695 4.24 -4.34 69.23
C SER A 695 5.33 -3.28 69.04
N MET A 696 5.23 -2.40 68.05
CA MET A 696 6.22 -1.35 67.81
C MET A 696 6.06 -0.17 68.76
N ARG A 697 7.15 0.57 68.99
CA ARG A 697 7.07 1.83 69.74
C ARG A 697 6.40 2.90 68.89
N THR A 698 5.73 3.84 69.55
CA THR A 698 5.12 5.00 68.87
C THR A 698 6.12 5.73 67.98
N SER A 699 5.66 6.12 66.79
CA SER A 699 6.41 6.94 65.83
C SER A 699 6.48 8.41 66.25
N LYS A 700 5.65 8.86 67.20
CA LYS A 700 5.62 10.25 67.67
C LYS A 700 6.97 10.64 68.28
N GLY A 701 7.57 11.72 67.76
CA GLY A 701 8.88 12.22 68.21
C GLY A 701 10.10 11.39 67.77
N ARG A 702 9.97 10.58 66.70
CA ARG A 702 11.07 9.75 66.14
C ARG A 702 11.57 10.30 64.80
N SER A 703 12.69 9.74 64.30
CA SER A 703 13.28 10.18 63.03
C SER A 703 12.37 9.89 61.84
N ASN A 704 12.48 10.69 60.77
CA ASN A 704 11.68 10.53 59.56
C ASN A 704 11.78 9.12 58.97
N GLU A 705 12.95 8.49 59.02
CA GLU A 705 13.13 7.12 58.53
C GLU A 705 12.40 6.09 59.41
N TYR A 706 12.32 6.29 60.73
CA TYR A 706 11.56 5.41 61.60
C TYR A 706 10.05 5.57 61.41
N THR A 707 9.60 6.81 61.24
CA THR A 707 8.20 7.10 60.91
C THR A 707 7.81 6.46 59.57
N ALA A 708 8.68 6.55 58.56
CA ALA A 708 8.49 5.89 57.28
C ALA A 708 8.41 4.36 57.41
N LEU A 709 9.25 3.75 58.26
CA LEU A 709 9.18 2.32 58.57
C LEU A 709 7.85 1.94 59.24
N CYS A 710 7.41 2.68 60.25
CA CYS A 710 6.13 2.45 60.92
C CYS A 710 4.96 2.56 59.93
N ASN A 711 4.99 3.55 59.03
CA ASN A 711 3.96 3.75 58.01
C ASN A 711 3.95 2.60 56.98
N ALA A 712 5.11 2.12 56.55
CA ALA A 712 5.20 0.99 55.63
C ALA A 712 4.66 -0.31 56.25
N ILE A 713 4.98 -0.57 57.53
CA ILE A 713 4.46 -1.73 58.27
C ILE A 713 2.94 -1.60 58.49
N LYS A 714 2.46 -0.40 58.85
CA LYS A 714 1.02 -0.13 58.96
C LYS A 714 0.31 -0.40 57.63
N GLU A 715 0.85 0.13 56.53
CA GLU A 715 0.31 -0.10 55.19
C GLU A 715 0.24 -1.60 54.86
N ALA A 716 1.31 -2.35 55.15
CA ALA A 716 1.36 -3.80 54.96
C ALA A 716 0.35 -4.57 55.84
N SER A 717 0.11 -4.08 57.06
CA SER A 717 -0.83 -4.68 58.03
C SER A 717 -2.32 -4.44 57.71
N GLU A 718 -2.61 -3.54 56.77
CA GLU A 718 -3.98 -3.16 56.35
C GLU A 718 -4.28 -3.63 54.92
N MET A 719 -3.43 -4.48 54.34
CA MET A 719 -3.51 -4.88 52.92
C MET A 719 -4.74 -5.71 52.57
N ASN A 720 -5.27 -6.50 53.51
CA ASN A 720 -6.48 -7.29 53.26
C ASN A 720 -7.70 -6.39 52.98
N GLU A 721 -7.85 -5.29 53.72
CA GLU A 721 -8.91 -4.31 53.49
C GLU A 721 -8.73 -3.60 52.15
N LYS A 722 -7.48 -3.24 51.81
CA LYS A 722 -7.15 -2.55 50.56
C LYS A 722 -7.29 -3.41 49.30
N THR A 723 -7.31 -4.73 49.45
CA THR A 723 -7.33 -5.68 48.33
C THR A 723 -8.64 -6.47 48.23
N ALA A 724 -9.65 -6.15 49.04
CA ALA A 724 -10.90 -6.91 49.21
C ALA A 724 -11.79 -7.05 47.95
N GLY A 725 -11.44 -6.43 46.82
CA GLY A 725 -12.12 -6.59 45.53
C GLY A 725 -11.17 -6.66 44.33
N MET A 726 -9.87 -6.87 44.56
CA MET A 726 -8.88 -6.99 43.49
C MET A 726 -8.83 -8.43 42.95
N THR A 727 -8.42 -8.59 41.70
CA THR A 727 -8.10 -9.93 41.17
C THR A 727 -6.88 -10.52 41.88
N GLU A 728 -6.70 -11.85 41.85
CA GLU A 728 -5.54 -12.49 42.50
C GLU A 728 -4.19 -11.94 41.99
N GLU A 729 -4.09 -11.61 40.70
CA GLU A 729 -2.88 -10.99 40.13
C GLU A 729 -2.64 -9.58 40.67
N GLN A 730 -3.69 -8.75 40.73
CA GLN A 730 -3.62 -7.40 41.28
C GLN A 730 -3.32 -7.41 42.78
N LYS A 731 -3.91 -8.36 43.51
CA LYS A 731 -3.66 -8.59 44.93
C LYS A 731 -2.21 -8.99 45.15
N ALA A 732 -1.68 -9.95 44.41
CA ALA A 732 -0.29 -10.38 44.49
C ALA A 732 0.69 -9.22 44.23
N ASP A 733 0.41 -8.38 43.23
CA ASP A 733 1.23 -7.19 42.94
C ASP A 733 1.14 -6.12 44.04
N ALA A 734 -0.05 -5.87 44.58
CA ALA A 734 -0.25 -4.92 45.66
C ALA A 734 0.52 -5.33 46.93
N PHE A 735 0.48 -6.62 47.30
CA PHE A 735 1.27 -7.16 48.41
C PHE A 735 2.78 -7.09 48.13
N ALA A 736 3.22 -7.38 46.90
CA ALA A 736 4.62 -7.24 46.51
C ALA A 736 5.12 -5.79 46.65
N ASN A 737 4.30 -4.81 46.24
CA ASN A 737 4.61 -3.38 46.41
C ASN A 737 4.69 -2.96 47.88
N ALA A 738 3.77 -3.44 48.73
CA ALA A 738 3.81 -3.18 50.18
C ALA A 738 5.08 -3.77 50.82
N ASN A 739 5.45 -4.99 50.45
CA ASN A 739 6.68 -5.64 50.91
C ASN A 739 7.94 -4.91 50.48
N ILE A 740 8.00 -4.42 49.23
CA ILE A 740 9.10 -3.58 48.75
C ILE A 740 9.22 -2.30 49.61
N LYS A 741 8.10 -1.62 49.89
CA LYS A 741 8.11 -0.43 50.75
C LYS A 741 8.67 -0.72 52.13
N VAL A 742 8.29 -1.86 52.73
CA VAL A 742 8.83 -2.29 54.03
C VAL A 742 10.33 -2.51 53.95
N VAL A 743 10.82 -3.27 52.95
CA VAL A 743 12.26 -3.54 52.78
C VAL A 743 13.06 -2.25 52.54
N MET A 744 12.58 -1.36 51.68
CA MET A 744 13.22 -0.06 51.42
C MET A 744 13.21 0.85 52.66
N ALA A 745 12.12 0.86 53.43
CA ALA A 745 12.04 1.64 54.66
C ALA A 745 13.00 1.11 55.72
N VAL A 746 13.15 -0.22 55.84
CA VAL A 746 14.16 -0.84 56.70
C VAL A 746 15.56 -0.42 56.25
N GLN A 747 15.92 -0.58 54.97
CA GLN A 747 17.24 -0.19 54.44
C GLN A 747 17.58 1.27 54.73
N LYS A 748 16.64 2.19 54.48
CA LYS A 748 16.83 3.62 54.77
C LYS A 748 16.99 3.88 56.26
N TYR A 749 16.21 3.20 57.09
CA TYR A 749 16.27 3.38 58.53
C TYR A 749 17.58 2.87 59.14
N VAL A 750 18.04 1.68 58.74
CA VAL A 750 19.23 1.06 59.31
C VAL A 750 20.52 1.73 58.84
N LYS A 751 20.52 2.34 57.65
CA LYS A 751 21.67 3.00 57.04
C LYS A 751 22.32 4.02 57.99
N GLY A 752 23.60 3.78 58.32
CA GLY A 752 24.39 4.61 59.24
C GLY A 752 24.08 4.40 60.73
N LYS A 753 23.15 3.50 61.06
CA LYS A 753 22.71 3.18 62.44
C LYS A 753 23.11 1.76 62.86
N GLU A 754 23.86 1.05 62.02
CA GLU A 754 24.33 -0.32 62.24
C GLU A 754 25.35 -0.38 63.39
N THR A 755 26.22 0.62 63.55
CA THR A 755 27.29 0.64 64.55
C THR A 755 26.88 1.22 65.92
N VAL A 756 25.88 2.11 65.97
CA VAL A 756 25.58 2.96 67.15
C VAL A 756 24.59 2.32 68.13
N ARG A 757 23.84 1.28 67.72
CA ARG A 757 22.64 0.80 68.45
C ARG A 757 22.82 -0.56 69.11
N ILE A 758 23.94 -0.73 69.82
CA ILE A 758 24.25 -1.92 70.60
C ILE A 758 23.72 -1.81 72.05
N GLN A 759 23.32 -0.61 72.54
CA GLN A 759 22.77 -0.39 73.89
C GLN A 759 21.23 -0.15 73.94
N ASP A 760 20.62 -0.57 75.07
CA ASP A 760 19.22 -1.03 75.29
C ASP A 760 18.08 -0.37 74.50
N LYS A 761 17.92 0.96 74.49
CA LYS A 761 16.72 1.59 73.88
C LYS A 761 16.78 1.66 72.34
N GLY A 762 17.98 1.73 71.76
CA GLY A 762 18.18 1.78 70.31
C GLY A 762 18.08 0.42 69.63
N ASN A 763 18.36 -0.65 70.40
CA ASN A 763 18.34 -2.04 69.96
C ASN A 763 16.93 -2.51 69.61
N ASP A 764 15.92 -2.10 70.38
CA ASP A 764 14.51 -2.50 70.21
C ASP A 764 13.92 -2.04 68.86
N ALA A 765 14.19 -0.79 68.47
CA ALA A 765 13.69 -0.24 67.20
C ALA A 765 14.44 -0.80 65.97
N PHE A 766 15.72 -1.14 66.14
CA PHE A 766 16.47 -1.89 65.13
C PHE A 766 15.94 -3.32 65.01
N ALA A 767 15.68 -3.99 66.13
CA ALA A 767 15.12 -5.33 66.16
C ALA A 767 13.75 -5.40 65.47
N ASN A 768 12.87 -4.41 65.68
CA ASN A 768 11.60 -4.33 64.96
C ASN A 768 11.80 -4.21 63.42
N SER A 769 12.93 -3.63 62.98
CA SER A 769 13.28 -3.58 61.55
C SER A 769 13.70 -4.96 61.03
N MET A 770 14.40 -5.75 61.86
CA MET A 770 14.76 -7.14 61.55
C MET A 770 13.53 -8.05 61.62
N ASP A 771 12.61 -7.81 62.56
CA ASP A 771 11.31 -8.48 62.65
C ASP A 771 10.49 -8.24 61.38
N ALA A 772 10.46 -7.00 60.88
CA ALA A 772 9.80 -6.67 59.61
C ALA A 772 10.42 -7.44 58.42
N LEU A 773 11.75 -7.46 58.30
CA LEU A 773 12.43 -8.24 57.26
C LEU A 773 12.18 -9.75 57.39
N SER A 774 12.17 -10.27 58.62
CA SER A 774 11.90 -11.68 58.88
C SER A 774 10.47 -12.06 58.49
N ILE A 775 9.48 -11.23 58.83
CA ILE A 775 8.09 -11.44 58.43
C ILE A 775 7.97 -11.40 56.90
N VAL A 776 8.49 -10.36 56.22
CA VAL A 776 8.48 -10.32 54.74
C VAL A 776 9.10 -11.58 54.18
N SER A 777 10.30 -11.96 54.63
CA SER A 777 10.99 -13.15 54.16
C SER A 777 10.21 -14.46 54.42
N LYS A 778 9.60 -14.62 55.59
CA LYS A 778 8.83 -15.81 55.99
C LYS A 778 7.74 -16.13 54.97
N TYR A 779 7.10 -15.09 54.43
CA TYR A 779 5.97 -15.23 53.51
C TYR A 779 6.32 -15.05 52.03
N THR A 780 7.50 -14.51 51.69
CA THR A 780 7.93 -14.34 50.29
C THR A 780 9.01 -15.33 49.83
N ARG A 781 9.61 -16.11 50.74
CA ARG A 781 10.64 -17.12 50.39
C ARG A 781 10.05 -18.29 49.60
N HIS A 782 10.86 -18.84 48.69
CA HIS A 782 10.53 -20.09 48.00
C HIS A 782 10.56 -21.29 48.95
N GLU A 783 9.82 -22.33 48.60
CA GLU A 783 9.83 -23.60 49.33
C GLU A 783 11.24 -24.18 49.40
N GLY A 784 11.59 -24.75 50.56
CA GLY A 784 12.94 -25.26 50.85
C GLY A 784 14.01 -24.19 51.09
N LYS A 785 13.71 -22.89 50.99
CA LYS A 785 14.64 -21.81 51.34
C LYS A 785 14.41 -21.30 52.76
N ALA A 786 15.51 -21.02 53.46
CA ALA A 786 15.47 -20.44 54.79
C ALA A 786 15.02 -18.96 54.79
N MET A 787 15.36 -18.21 53.75
CA MET A 787 15.08 -16.77 53.65
C MET A 787 14.89 -16.35 52.18
N ASN A 788 14.20 -15.24 51.95
CA ASN A 788 14.04 -14.63 50.63
C ASN A 788 15.37 -14.02 50.12
N GLU A 789 15.69 -14.21 48.84
CA GLU A 789 16.98 -13.80 48.26
C GLU A 789 17.27 -12.30 48.37
N SER A 790 16.24 -11.45 48.22
CA SER A 790 16.40 -10.00 48.35
C SER A 790 16.67 -9.60 49.81
N VAL A 791 15.97 -10.23 50.76
CA VAL A 791 16.13 -9.98 52.19
C VAL A 791 17.50 -10.45 52.66
N ILE A 792 18.01 -11.59 52.17
CA ILE A 792 19.36 -12.08 52.47
C ILE A 792 20.41 -11.01 52.14
N LYS A 793 20.32 -10.35 50.98
CA LYS A 793 21.27 -9.28 50.60
C LYS A 793 21.23 -8.12 51.58
N VAL A 794 20.03 -7.71 52.00
CA VAL A 794 19.87 -6.63 52.99
C VAL A 794 20.47 -7.04 54.35
N VAL A 795 20.15 -8.24 54.84
CA VAL A 795 20.64 -8.77 56.11
C VAL A 795 22.16 -8.92 56.09
N ASN A 796 22.73 -9.47 55.00
CA ASN A 796 24.18 -9.62 54.86
C ASN A 796 24.89 -8.27 54.89
N LYS A 797 24.38 -7.25 54.18
CA LYS A 797 24.95 -5.89 54.21
C LYS A 797 24.93 -5.27 55.60
N ILE A 798 23.87 -5.52 56.37
CA ILE A 798 23.78 -5.09 57.77
C ILE A 798 24.77 -5.87 58.63
N ASN A 799 24.91 -7.18 58.39
CA ASN A 799 25.78 -8.07 59.14
C ASN A 799 27.28 -7.83 58.87
N GLU A 800 27.66 -7.41 57.66
CA GLU A 800 29.02 -6.98 57.32
C GLU A 800 29.51 -5.89 58.29
N VAL A 801 28.59 -5.01 58.73
CA VAL A 801 28.87 -3.94 59.69
C VAL A 801 28.71 -4.39 61.15
N ARG A 802 27.64 -5.13 61.49
CA ARG A 802 27.33 -5.51 62.90
C ARG A 802 28.05 -6.74 63.42
N LYS A 803 28.43 -7.66 62.53
CA LYS A 803 29.03 -8.97 62.86
C LYS A 803 28.22 -9.76 63.91
N ASP A 804 26.88 -9.77 63.76
CA ASP A 804 25.95 -10.42 64.67
C ASP A 804 25.76 -11.90 64.29
N ASN A 805 25.96 -12.81 65.24
CA ASN A 805 25.84 -14.25 65.05
C ASN A 805 24.42 -14.75 64.72
N ILE A 806 23.38 -13.95 64.98
CA ILE A 806 21.99 -14.25 64.57
C ILE A 806 21.77 -13.84 63.11
N LEU A 807 22.41 -12.76 62.66
CA LEU A 807 22.29 -12.26 61.27
C LEU A 807 23.19 -13.03 60.29
N SER A 808 24.19 -13.77 60.79
CA SER A 808 25.13 -14.53 59.96
C SER A 808 24.58 -15.85 59.39
N ASP A 809 23.46 -16.36 59.92
CA ASP A 809 22.82 -17.58 59.43
C ASP A 809 21.32 -17.36 59.15
N ALA A 810 20.88 -17.78 57.96
CA ALA A 810 19.53 -17.53 57.50
C ALA A 810 18.44 -18.24 58.33
N ASN A 811 18.73 -19.42 58.87
CA ASN A 811 17.78 -20.15 59.71
C ASN A 811 17.69 -19.55 61.11
N ARG A 812 18.82 -19.11 61.66
CA ARG A 812 18.86 -18.38 62.94
C ARG A 812 18.15 -17.05 62.83
N PHE A 813 18.34 -16.31 61.74
CA PHE A 813 17.61 -15.06 61.49
C PHE A 813 16.09 -15.28 61.49
N ALA A 814 15.61 -16.25 60.71
CA ALA A 814 14.18 -16.54 60.58
C ALA A 814 13.54 -17.04 61.89
N LYS A 815 14.33 -17.68 62.78
CA LYS A 815 13.87 -18.12 64.12
C LYS A 815 13.99 -17.03 65.18
N GLY A 816 14.99 -16.16 65.07
CA GLY A 816 15.32 -15.15 66.07
C GLY A 816 14.54 -13.84 65.97
N TYR A 817 13.99 -13.54 64.78
CA TYR A 817 13.22 -12.34 64.49
C TYR A 817 11.85 -12.69 63.88
N GLY A 818 10.83 -11.89 64.17
CA GLY A 818 9.47 -12.05 63.64
C GLY A 818 8.38 -11.56 64.62
N ALA A 819 7.12 -11.78 64.25
CA ALA A 819 5.96 -11.30 65.01
C ALA A 819 5.95 -11.79 66.47
N GLU A 820 6.29 -13.05 66.72
CA GLU A 820 6.33 -13.64 68.07
C GLU A 820 7.36 -12.95 68.97
N ARG A 821 8.58 -12.75 68.47
CA ARG A 821 9.64 -12.04 69.20
C ARG A 821 9.25 -10.58 69.44
N ALA A 822 8.64 -9.91 68.47
CA ALA A 822 8.13 -8.55 68.64
C ALA A 822 7.09 -8.47 69.77
N LYS A 823 6.13 -9.41 69.79
CA LYS A 823 5.11 -9.50 70.84
C LYS A 823 5.71 -9.79 72.21
N MET A 824 6.61 -10.77 72.33
CA MET A 824 7.30 -11.06 73.59
C MET A 824 8.09 -9.85 74.11
N ALA A 825 8.76 -9.10 73.22
CA ALA A 825 9.45 -7.88 73.58
C ALA A 825 8.47 -6.80 74.07
N HIS A 826 7.32 -6.65 73.41
CA HIS A 826 6.26 -5.74 73.85
C HIS A 826 5.71 -6.12 75.23
N ASP A 827 5.36 -7.38 75.44
CA ASP A 827 4.79 -7.86 76.71
C ASP A 827 5.77 -7.71 77.86
N ARG A 828 7.07 -7.98 77.62
CA ARG A 828 8.14 -7.69 78.60
C ARG A 828 8.23 -6.21 78.94
N ARG A 829 8.11 -5.31 77.95
CA ARG A 829 8.10 -3.86 78.19
C ARG A 829 6.88 -3.43 78.99
N MET A 830 5.69 -3.90 78.64
CA MET A 830 4.46 -3.59 79.36
C MET A 830 4.48 -4.13 80.80
N ALA A 831 5.02 -5.34 81.00
CA ALA A 831 5.21 -5.91 82.33
C ALA A 831 6.22 -5.08 83.15
N ALA A 832 7.34 -4.68 82.55
CA ALA A 832 8.33 -3.80 83.18
C ALA A 832 7.81 -2.39 83.47
N GLU A 833 6.87 -1.88 82.67
CA GLU A 833 6.20 -0.60 82.92
C GLU A 833 5.14 -0.69 84.03
N LYS A 834 4.41 -1.82 84.11
CA LYS A 834 3.46 -2.10 85.20
C LYS A 834 4.14 -2.40 86.55
N SER A 835 5.36 -2.94 86.53
CA SER A 835 6.14 -3.25 87.75
C SER A 835 6.96 -2.07 88.27
N LYS A 836 7.01 -0.94 87.56
CA LYS A 836 7.52 0.31 88.15
C LYS A 836 6.53 0.77 89.22
N PRO A 837 6.95 0.90 90.50
CA PRO A 837 6.05 1.36 91.55
C PRO A 837 5.49 2.71 91.14
N LYS A 838 4.16 2.86 91.20
CA LYS A 838 3.50 4.17 91.17
C LYS A 838 4.06 4.95 92.36
N ALA A 839 5.11 5.73 92.14
CA ALA A 839 5.57 6.70 93.11
C ALA A 839 4.36 7.60 93.42
N ARG A 840 3.91 7.49 94.66
CA ARG A 840 2.78 8.21 95.24
C ARG A 840 2.86 9.68 94.85
N GLU A 841 1.78 10.15 94.23
CA GLU A 841 1.12 11.40 94.61
C GLU A 841 1.31 11.64 96.12
N ASN A 842 2.19 12.56 96.48
CA ASN A 842 2.01 13.43 97.64
C ASN A 842 3.14 14.46 97.82
N VAL A 843 2.68 15.68 98.08
CA VAL A 843 3.29 16.83 98.79
C VAL A 843 3.96 17.93 97.95
N ARG A 844 3.14 18.98 97.77
CA ARG A 844 3.39 20.44 97.73
C ARG A 844 4.27 21.05 96.64
#